data_AF-A0AAJ1R5S3-F1
#
_entry.id   AF-A0AAJ1R5S3-F1
#
_cell.length_a   1.000
_cell.length_b   1.000
_cell.length_c   1.000
_cell.angle_alpha   90.00
_cell.angle_beta   90.00
_cell.angle_gamma   90.00
#
_symmetry.space_group_name_H-M   'P 1'
#
loop_
_entity.id
_entity.type
_entity.pdbx_description
1 polymer ?
#
loop_
_entity_poly.entity_id
_entity_poly.type
_entity_poly.pdbx_seq_one_letter_code
_entity_poly.pdbx_strand_id
1 'polypeptide(L)'
;MKEKERLSDVTWKKWGPYVSNREWGLVREDYSADGDAWNYTNHDIAEAKTYRWGEEGICGICDDLQKLVFSVGFWNKKDKMVKERFFGLSNGQGNHGEDVKEYFYYLDSTPTHSYMKMLYKYPQNAFPYEDLIKTNAERGKENPEYELIDTGIFDQNEYFDIFIEYAKESQNDILVKLTVVNKSEQEAPLIILPTVWFRNTWNWGYNNYKPQMNAENSDCIRINHQDLEIKNVYAGNAQKVLFCDNETNNERLYHSQNQSKYTKDGINDFVINGNSQSVNPKDFGTKASFFIDENFKPKETKTFELRLSDQDLKQPFQDFEEIFVSRQKEADEFYEDIQCGIKTEDEKLVQRQAFAGMLWNKMFYHYNVERWLKGDPSQTPPPKSREHIRNSEWKHLNNEHIISMPDKWEYPWYATWDLAFHTISFSLIDPDFAKHQLKLFLFEWYMHPNGQLPAYEWDFSDVNPPVHAWAVFRVFKIDEYLKGNPDLQFLESAFQKLLMNFTWWVNKKDNNGNNIFEGGFLGLDNIGVFDRNMPLPNGEHLEQSDGTSWMAMFALNMMRIALELALYNNVYEEMAMKFFEHFLAIANSLDNMGEECFSLWDEEDEFFYDAIASSDGDHMYLKLRTIVGLIPMFAVEVIDDEMIEKLPNFKKRMTWVLENKPELAALVSHWEVKGNESKHLLSLLRGHRLKRLLSRMLDSKQFLSEFGVRALSKEYEENPFTLNLNGTDYKVKYTPAESDSGLFGGNSNWRGPIWFPINFLIIESLQRFFFYYSPDFLVEYPTGSGKYSNLDEIAEALSRRLSSLFLKDEHGNRPFNSQYPRFQTDPDFKDYILFYEYFHGDTGRGVGASHQTGWTGLIAKILMPRFSRKNIAESETETPKNVEF
;
A
#
# COMPACT_ATOMS: atom_id res chain seq x y z
N MET A 1 -23.53 -12.55 -16.70
CA MET A 1 -23.68 -11.44 -15.74
C MET A 1 -22.53 -10.49 -16.00
N LYS A 2 -22.77 -9.19 -16.20
CA LYS A 2 -21.67 -8.24 -16.42
C LYS A 2 -20.89 -8.03 -15.12
N GLU A 3 -19.66 -7.52 -15.19
CA GLU A 3 -18.83 -7.29 -13.99
C GLU A 3 -19.51 -6.43 -12.93
N LYS A 4 -20.18 -5.35 -13.35
CA LYS A 4 -20.95 -4.46 -12.45
C LYS A 4 -22.09 -5.18 -11.70
N GLU A 5 -22.69 -6.19 -12.32
CA GLU A 5 -23.76 -6.97 -11.70
C GLU A 5 -23.18 -7.97 -10.68
N ARG A 6 -21.98 -8.53 -10.94
CA ARG A 6 -21.30 -9.45 -10.00
C ARG A 6 -20.77 -8.75 -8.76
N LEU A 7 -20.42 -7.46 -8.86
CA LEU A 7 -19.84 -6.68 -7.76
C LEU A 7 -20.66 -6.72 -6.47
N SER A 8 -21.99 -6.80 -6.59
CA SER A 8 -22.91 -6.87 -5.44
C SER A 8 -23.00 -8.26 -4.80
N ASP A 9 -22.54 -9.31 -5.49
CA ASP A 9 -22.48 -10.68 -4.99
C ASP A 9 -21.07 -10.99 -4.48
N VAL A 10 -20.90 -10.86 -3.16
CA VAL A 10 -19.63 -11.10 -2.46
C VAL A 10 -19.06 -12.50 -2.69
N THR A 11 -19.88 -13.48 -3.07
CA THR A 11 -19.41 -14.86 -3.29
C THR A 11 -18.47 -14.98 -4.49
N TRP A 12 -18.54 -14.05 -5.46
CA TRP A 12 -17.55 -13.99 -6.55
C TRP A 12 -16.15 -13.63 -6.06
N LYS A 13 -16.03 -12.93 -4.94
CA LYS A 13 -14.75 -12.53 -4.33
C LYS A 13 -14.14 -13.63 -3.45
N LYS A 14 -14.80 -14.80 -3.32
CA LYS A 14 -14.28 -15.92 -2.55
C LYS A 14 -12.88 -16.35 -3.01
N TRP A 15 -12.67 -16.42 -4.32
CA TRP A 15 -11.37 -16.73 -4.91
C TRP A 15 -10.71 -15.47 -5.47
N GLY A 16 -9.43 -15.30 -5.24
CA GLY A 16 -8.70 -14.14 -5.75
C GLY A 16 -7.19 -14.30 -5.60
N PRO A 17 -6.43 -13.25 -5.97
CA PRO A 17 -4.96 -13.26 -5.96
C PRO A 17 -4.40 -13.07 -4.54
N TYR A 18 -5.02 -13.72 -3.55
CA TYR A 18 -4.80 -13.49 -2.13
C TYR A 18 -3.55 -14.19 -1.56
N VAL A 19 -2.83 -14.91 -2.41
CA VAL A 19 -1.55 -15.55 -2.06
C VAL A 19 -0.47 -14.47 -1.99
N SER A 20 0.40 -14.56 -0.98
CA SER A 20 1.53 -13.65 -0.83
C SER A 20 2.58 -13.90 -1.92
N ASN A 21 3.34 -12.87 -2.30
CA ASN A 21 4.52 -13.06 -3.14
C ASN A 21 5.75 -13.47 -2.29
N ARG A 22 5.73 -13.19 -0.98
CA ARG A 22 6.77 -13.54 -0.01
C ARG A 22 6.16 -13.84 1.37
N GLU A 23 6.45 -15.00 1.95
CA GLU A 23 6.05 -15.36 3.33
C GLU A 23 7.26 -15.58 4.26
N TRP A 24 8.47 -15.66 3.70
CA TRP A 24 9.72 -15.67 4.46
C TRP A 24 10.15 -14.25 4.89
N GLY A 25 10.93 -14.17 5.96
CA GLY A 25 11.43 -12.91 6.52
C GLY A 25 10.41 -12.08 7.30
N LEU A 26 9.27 -12.66 7.69
CA LEU A 26 8.15 -11.93 8.29
C LEU A 26 8.03 -12.14 9.79
N VAL A 27 7.51 -11.15 10.51
CA VAL A 27 7.37 -11.20 11.98
C VAL A 27 6.47 -12.36 12.40
N ARG A 28 5.34 -12.53 11.71
CA ARG A 28 4.39 -13.61 12.03
C ARG A 28 5.01 -15.01 11.85
N GLU A 29 5.97 -15.18 10.95
CA GLU A 29 6.69 -16.45 10.73
C GLU A 29 7.98 -16.60 11.54
N ASP A 30 8.27 -15.65 12.43
CA ASP A 30 9.43 -15.64 13.31
C ASP A 30 9.14 -16.28 14.67
N TYR A 31 9.90 -17.33 15.01
CA TYR A 31 9.87 -18.02 16.30
C TYR A 31 11.24 -18.00 17.03
N SER A 32 12.15 -17.11 16.60
CA SER A 32 13.44 -16.86 17.25
C SER A 32 13.30 -16.26 18.66
N ALA A 33 14.39 -16.31 19.42
CA ALA A 33 14.43 -15.81 20.80
C ALA A 33 14.56 -14.28 20.89
N ASP A 34 15.11 -13.66 19.85
CA ASP A 34 15.53 -12.25 19.76
C ASP A 34 14.70 -11.42 18.77
N GLY A 35 13.83 -12.06 17.96
CA GLY A 35 12.99 -11.37 16.99
C GLY A 35 13.63 -11.23 15.60
N ASP A 36 14.68 -12.01 15.28
CA ASP A 36 15.35 -11.96 13.98
C ASP A 36 14.58 -12.71 12.89
N ALA A 37 13.51 -12.08 12.41
CA ALA A 37 12.61 -12.65 11.41
C ALA A 37 13.32 -13.02 10.09
N TRP A 38 14.25 -12.18 9.62
CA TRP A 38 14.95 -12.36 8.34
C TRP A 38 15.86 -13.58 8.34
N ASN A 39 16.55 -13.85 9.46
CA ASN A 39 17.44 -15.01 9.54
C ASN A 39 16.73 -16.27 10.06
N TYR A 40 15.60 -16.15 10.76
CA TYR A 40 14.85 -17.29 11.27
C TYR A 40 14.13 -18.08 10.15
N THR A 41 13.39 -17.40 9.29
CA THR A 41 12.75 -18.00 8.11
C THR A 41 13.27 -17.27 6.87
N ASN A 42 14.43 -17.68 6.37
CA ASN A 42 15.02 -17.10 5.16
C ASN A 42 14.54 -17.83 3.88
N HIS A 43 14.90 -17.30 2.72
CA HIS A 43 14.51 -17.85 1.42
C HIS A 43 14.91 -19.32 1.19
N ASP A 44 16.06 -19.78 1.70
CA ASP A 44 16.49 -21.18 1.53
C ASP A 44 15.66 -22.13 2.43
N ILE A 45 15.41 -21.72 3.67
CA ILE A 45 14.56 -22.45 4.62
C ILE A 45 13.12 -22.56 4.10
N ALA A 46 12.61 -21.51 3.45
CA ALA A 46 11.25 -21.42 2.91
C ALA A 46 10.87 -22.60 1.98
N GLU A 47 11.83 -23.16 1.24
CA GLU A 47 11.59 -24.29 0.34
C GLU A 47 11.09 -25.53 1.08
N ALA A 48 11.69 -25.78 2.24
CA ALA A 48 11.49 -26.99 3.03
C ALA A 48 10.60 -26.77 4.26
N LYS A 49 10.19 -25.53 4.54
CA LYS A 49 9.38 -25.15 5.69
C LYS A 49 7.90 -24.94 5.30
N THR A 50 7.02 -25.50 6.11
CA THR A 50 5.59 -25.18 6.06
C THR A 50 5.31 -23.95 6.89
N TYR A 51 4.58 -22.99 6.31
CA TYR A 51 4.20 -21.75 6.97
C TYR A 51 3.02 -21.94 7.92
N ARG A 52 2.91 -21.03 8.89
CA ARG A 52 1.87 -21.08 9.92
C ARG A 52 0.70 -20.15 9.62
N TRP A 53 0.98 -18.98 9.10
CA TRP A 53 0.03 -17.87 9.04
C TRP A 53 -0.50 -17.68 7.63
N GLY A 54 0.38 -17.75 6.64
CA GLY A 54 0.04 -17.64 5.22
C GLY A 54 0.63 -18.76 4.35
N GLU A 55 0.66 -18.50 3.04
CA GLU A 55 1.34 -19.27 2.01
C GLU A 55 1.79 -18.28 0.93
N GLU A 56 2.86 -18.63 0.21
CA GLU A 56 3.41 -17.84 -0.90
C GLU A 56 3.37 -18.62 -2.21
N GLY A 57 3.40 -17.91 -3.34
CA GLY A 57 3.53 -18.53 -4.65
C GLY A 57 3.48 -17.53 -5.79
N ILE A 58 4.07 -17.88 -6.92
CA ILE A 58 4.07 -17.04 -8.13
C ILE A 58 2.67 -16.99 -8.73
N CYS A 59 2.11 -15.79 -8.86
CA CYS A 59 0.80 -15.51 -9.44
C CYS A 59 -0.31 -16.39 -8.83
N GLY A 60 -0.22 -16.68 -7.53
CA GLY A 60 -1.10 -17.64 -6.88
C GLY A 60 -2.51 -17.09 -6.63
N ILE A 61 -3.49 -18.00 -6.63
CA ILE A 61 -4.86 -17.74 -6.15
C ILE A 61 -5.19 -18.67 -4.98
N CYS A 62 -6.07 -18.21 -4.10
CA CYS A 62 -6.65 -19.04 -3.06
C CYS A 62 -8.08 -18.60 -2.72
N ASP A 63 -8.79 -19.42 -1.94
CA ASP A 63 -10.02 -18.99 -1.30
C ASP A 63 -9.74 -17.90 -0.24
N ASP A 64 -10.80 -17.25 0.24
CA ASP A 64 -10.79 -16.12 1.16
C ASP A 64 -10.26 -16.45 2.55
N LEU A 65 -10.13 -17.75 2.88
CA LEU A 65 -9.53 -18.26 4.11
C LEU A 65 -8.20 -18.99 3.87
N GLN A 66 -7.71 -18.96 2.63
CA GLN A 66 -6.50 -19.62 2.15
C GLN A 66 -6.43 -21.08 2.62
N LYS A 67 -7.52 -21.84 2.46
CA LYS A 67 -7.57 -23.27 2.75
C LYS A 67 -6.98 -24.08 1.60
N LEU A 68 -7.22 -23.67 0.36
CA LEU A 68 -6.67 -24.27 -0.86
C LEU A 68 -5.98 -23.21 -1.69
N VAL A 69 -4.74 -23.49 -2.04
CA VAL A 69 -3.87 -22.59 -2.79
C VAL A 69 -3.54 -23.23 -4.13
N PHE A 70 -3.57 -22.42 -5.18
CA PHE A 70 -3.06 -22.77 -6.50
C PHE A 70 -1.98 -21.75 -6.89
N SER A 71 -0.86 -22.22 -7.41
CA SER A 71 0.18 -21.38 -8.01
C SER A 71 0.95 -22.17 -9.09
N VAL A 72 1.90 -21.54 -9.76
CA VAL A 72 2.69 -22.18 -10.80
C VAL A 72 4.18 -22.08 -10.48
N GLY A 73 4.88 -23.22 -10.53
CA GLY A 73 6.34 -23.29 -10.47
C GLY A 73 6.98 -23.50 -11.83
N PHE A 74 8.23 -23.09 -11.99
CA PHE A 74 8.98 -23.21 -13.25
C PHE A 74 10.41 -23.72 -13.01
N TRP A 75 10.97 -24.45 -13.97
CA TRP A 75 12.39 -24.80 -13.95
C TRP A 75 12.97 -24.91 -15.36
N ASN A 76 13.98 -24.10 -15.65
CA ASN A 76 14.64 -24.04 -16.98
C ASN A 76 15.70 -25.15 -17.21
N LYS A 77 15.73 -26.18 -16.35
CA LYS A 77 16.72 -27.27 -16.34
C LYS A 77 18.18 -26.87 -16.07
N LYS A 78 18.42 -25.60 -15.75
CA LYS A 78 19.76 -25.07 -15.41
C LYS A 78 19.78 -24.44 -14.02
N ASP A 79 18.64 -23.95 -13.55
CA ASP A 79 18.55 -23.24 -12.29
C ASP A 79 18.78 -24.17 -11.08
N LYS A 80 19.33 -23.64 -9.99
CA LYS A 80 19.68 -24.45 -8.80
C LYS A 80 18.46 -24.90 -7.98
N MET A 81 17.31 -24.30 -8.24
CA MET A 81 16.04 -24.56 -7.54
C MET A 81 14.85 -24.43 -8.51
N VAL A 82 13.70 -24.98 -8.12
CA VAL A 82 12.44 -24.72 -8.81
C VAL A 82 11.99 -23.30 -8.45
N LYS A 83 11.64 -22.52 -9.47
CA LYS A 83 11.10 -21.17 -9.32
C LYS A 83 9.61 -21.24 -8.98
N GLU A 84 9.30 -21.54 -7.72
CA GLU A 84 7.94 -21.55 -7.15
C GLU A 84 7.65 -20.33 -6.24
N ARG A 85 8.68 -19.51 -5.98
CA ARG A 85 8.64 -18.27 -5.19
C ARG A 85 9.59 -17.24 -5.80
N PHE A 86 9.25 -15.95 -5.69
CA PHE A 86 10.13 -14.89 -6.17
C PHE A 86 11.35 -14.74 -5.26
N PHE A 87 12.52 -14.59 -5.88
CA PHE A 87 13.76 -14.33 -5.16
C PHE A 87 13.98 -12.83 -4.94
N GLY A 88 14.68 -12.49 -3.86
CA GLY A 88 15.19 -11.16 -3.60
C GLY A 88 16.05 -11.15 -2.35
N LEU A 89 16.45 -9.96 -1.93
CA LEU A 89 17.40 -9.74 -0.85
C LEU A 89 16.66 -9.48 0.48
N SER A 90 17.25 -9.92 1.59
CA SER A 90 16.84 -9.45 2.92
C SER A 90 17.37 -8.04 3.20
N ASN A 91 16.83 -7.39 4.24
CA ASN A 91 17.24 -6.05 4.64
C ASN A 91 18.77 -5.89 4.80
N GLY A 92 19.44 -6.90 5.37
CA GLY A 92 20.91 -6.87 5.55
C GLY A 92 21.73 -7.29 4.32
N GLN A 93 21.09 -7.76 3.25
CA GLN A 93 21.77 -8.21 2.02
C GLN A 93 21.79 -7.12 0.94
N GLY A 94 20.74 -6.30 0.81
CA GLY A 94 20.74 -5.19 -0.11
C GLY A 94 21.49 -3.99 0.44
N ASN A 95 22.16 -3.25 -0.43
CA ASN A 95 22.79 -1.98 -0.06
C ASN A 95 21.75 -0.94 0.35
N HIS A 96 20.51 -1.05 -0.13
CA HIS A 96 19.36 -0.21 0.21
C HIS A 96 18.18 -1.00 0.80
N GLY A 97 18.43 -2.18 1.38
CA GLY A 97 17.40 -2.93 2.09
C GLY A 97 16.91 -4.20 1.41
N GLU A 98 15.69 -4.62 1.75
CA GLU A 98 15.02 -5.70 1.02
C GLU A 98 14.62 -5.25 -0.37
N ASP A 99 14.72 -6.17 -1.34
CA ASP A 99 14.68 -5.80 -2.75
C ASP A 99 14.39 -7.04 -3.60
N VAL A 100 13.28 -7.00 -4.36
CA VAL A 100 12.87 -8.11 -5.23
C VAL A 100 13.72 -8.15 -6.49
N LYS A 101 14.37 -9.29 -6.76
CA LYS A 101 15.27 -9.44 -7.92
C LYS A 101 14.62 -10.15 -9.10
N GLU A 102 13.32 -9.95 -9.30
CA GLU A 102 12.52 -10.66 -10.29
C GLU A 102 11.67 -9.67 -11.10
N TYR A 103 11.39 -9.97 -12.37
CA TYR A 103 10.56 -9.11 -13.21
C TYR A 103 9.19 -9.71 -13.47
N PHE A 104 8.18 -9.08 -12.87
CA PHE A 104 6.77 -9.41 -13.08
C PHE A 104 5.89 -8.16 -13.10
N TYR A 105 4.72 -8.26 -13.74
CA TYR A 105 3.87 -7.11 -14.02
C TYR A 105 2.39 -7.48 -13.89
N TYR A 106 1.63 -6.64 -13.17
CA TYR A 106 0.18 -6.76 -13.06
C TYR A 106 -0.48 -6.04 -14.23
N LEU A 107 -1.04 -6.82 -15.16
CA LEU A 107 -1.51 -6.29 -16.45
C LEU A 107 -3.01 -6.02 -16.44
N ASP A 108 -3.79 -6.85 -15.76
CA ASP A 108 -5.24 -6.73 -15.71
C ASP A 108 -5.84 -7.43 -14.49
N SER A 109 -6.97 -6.91 -14.01
CA SER A 109 -7.84 -7.59 -13.04
C SER A 109 -9.18 -6.86 -12.99
N THR A 110 -10.28 -7.57 -12.73
CA THR A 110 -11.56 -6.95 -12.36
C THR A 110 -11.79 -7.01 -10.84
N PRO A 111 -12.65 -6.16 -10.25
CA PRO A 111 -12.92 -6.16 -8.81
C PRO A 111 -13.37 -7.50 -8.21
N THR A 112 -14.13 -8.29 -8.96
CA THR A 112 -14.55 -9.64 -8.55
C THR A 112 -13.53 -10.73 -8.90
N HIS A 113 -12.40 -10.34 -9.48
CA HIS A 113 -11.36 -11.24 -9.96
C HIS A 113 -11.92 -12.26 -10.99
N SER A 114 -12.94 -11.85 -11.74
CA SER A 114 -13.59 -12.64 -12.79
C SER A 114 -12.70 -12.77 -14.02
N TYR A 115 -11.85 -11.78 -14.27
CA TYR A 115 -10.70 -11.85 -15.16
C TYR A 115 -9.47 -11.29 -14.44
N MET A 116 -8.31 -11.93 -14.63
CA MET A 116 -7.02 -11.45 -14.14
C MET A 116 -5.89 -11.83 -15.10
N LYS A 117 -4.87 -10.97 -15.22
CA LYS A 117 -3.69 -11.21 -16.05
C LYS A 117 -2.43 -10.63 -15.42
N MET A 118 -1.39 -11.45 -15.37
CA MET A 118 -0.04 -11.10 -14.94
C MET A 118 0.98 -11.61 -15.94
N LEU A 119 2.12 -10.94 -16.05
CA LEU A 119 3.30 -11.41 -16.79
C LEU A 119 4.44 -11.68 -15.83
N TYR A 120 5.11 -12.82 -15.98
CA TYR A 120 6.39 -13.12 -15.35
C TYR A 120 7.47 -13.33 -16.43
N LYS A 121 8.65 -12.71 -16.25
CA LYS A 121 9.79 -12.86 -17.16
C LYS A 121 10.84 -13.78 -16.52
N TYR A 122 10.94 -15.01 -17.02
CA TYR A 122 11.81 -16.04 -16.43
C TYR A 122 13.03 -16.34 -17.32
N PRO A 123 14.27 -16.19 -16.83
CA PRO A 123 15.47 -16.49 -17.61
C PRO A 123 15.59 -17.96 -18.06
N GLN A 124 16.18 -18.18 -19.23
CA GLN A 124 16.53 -19.51 -19.76
C GLN A 124 17.86 -20.04 -19.22
N ASN A 125 18.62 -19.21 -18.53
CA ASN A 125 19.90 -19.54 -17.90
C ASN A 125 19.73 -19.67 -16.38
N ALA A 126 20.72 -20.30 -15.73
CA ALA A 126 20.75 -20.40 -14.27
C ALA A 126 20.63 -18.99 -13.67
N PHE A 127 19.74 -18.84 -12.69
CA PHE A 127 19.45 -17.53 -12.13
C PHE A 127 20.63 -17.04 -11.28
N PRO A 128 21.03 -15.76 -11.35
CA PRO A 128 22.32 -15.28 -10.85
C PRO A 128 22.27 -14.93 -9.34
N TYR A 129 21.77 -15.84 -8.49
CA TYR A 129 21.55 -15.58 -7.06
C TYR A 129 22.79 -15.07 -6.33
N GLU A 130 23.94 -15.74 -6.52
CA GLU A 130 25.16 -15.42 -5.79
C GLU A 130 25.78 -14.09 -6.24
N ASP A 131 25.63 -13.73 -7.51
CA ASP A 131 26.09 -12.44 -8.04
C ASP A 131 25.25 -11.30 -7.44
N LEU A 132 23.93 -11.46 -7.46
CA LEU A 132 23.00 -10.49 -6.86
C LEU A 132 23.27 -10.27 -5.37
N ILE A 133 23.49 -11.34 -4.60
CA ILE A 133 23.79 -11.23 -3.16
C ILE A 133 25.14 -10.55 -2.93
N LYS A 134 26.21 -11.02 -3.59
CA LYS A 134 27.57 -10.54 -3.33
C LYS A 134 27.77 -9.10 -3.79
N THR A 135 27.33 -8.79 -5.01
CA THR A 135 27.54 -7.47 -5.60
C THR A 135 26.76 -6.40 -4.84
N ASN A 136 25.53 -6.69 -4.37
CA ASN A 136 24.81 -5.75 -3.50
C ASN A 136 25.46 -5.61 -2.12
N ALA A 137 25.93 -6.70 -1.50
CA ALA A 137 26.63 -6.63 -0.22
C ALA A 137 27.97 -5.86 -0.28
N GLU A 138 28.63 -5.84 -1.45
CA GLU A 138 29.86 -5.06 -1.69
C GLU A 138 29.58 -3.57 -1.97
N ARG A 139 28.35 -3.20 -2.35
CA ARG A 139 27.95 -1.82 -2.61
C ARG A 139 27.64 -1.08 -1.31
N GLY A 140 28.17 0.13 -1.17
CA GLY A 140 27.75 1.06 -0.11
C GLY A 140 26.49 1.85 -0.48
N LYS A 141 25.94 2.59 0.50
CA LYS A 141 24.75 3.47 0.36
C LYS A 141 24.88 4.57 -0.71
N GLU A 142 26.08 4.86 -1.19
CA GLU A 142 26.29 5.85 -2.27
C GLU A 142 26.10 5.27 -3.68
N ASN A 143 26.00 3.94 -3.81
CA ASN A 143 25.79 3.26 -5.09
C ASN A 143 24.30 2.93 -5.26
N PRO A 144 23.78 2.92 -6.50
CA PRO A 144 22.45 2.37 -6.77
C PRO A 144 22.41 0.87 -6.46
N GLU A 145 21.21 0.31 -6.34
CA GLU A 145 20.99 -1.14 -6.26
C GLU A 145 21.54 -1.85 -7.50
N TYR A 146 22.02 -3.08 -7.33
CA TYR A 146 22.41 -3.96 -8.44
C TYR A 146 21.24 -4.85 -8.79
N GLU A 147 20.66 -4.62 -9.96
CA GLU A 147 19.44 -5.26 -10.41
C GLU A 147 19.68 -6.51 -11.26
N LEU A 148 18.64 -7.34 -11.43
CA LEU A 148 18.71 -8.51 -12.29
C LEU A 148 19.15 -8.15 -13.72
N ILE A 149 18.71 -7.00 -14.25
CA ILE A 149 19.10 -6.51 -15.57
C ILE A 149 20.60 -6.21 -15.68
N ASP A 150 21.25 -5.78 -14.59
CA ASP A 150 22.68 -5.44 -14.59
C ASP A 150 23.60 -6.66 -14.76
N THR A 151 23.08 -7.86 -14.45
CA THR A 151 23.81 -9.13 -14.63
C THR A 151 24.01 -9.49 -16.10
N GLY A 152 23.33 -8.79 -17.03
CA GLY A 152 23.31 -9.09 -18.45
C GLY A 152 22.49 -10.33 -18.84
N ILE A 153 21.75 -10.94 -17.89
CA ILE A 153 21.00 -12.18 -18.14
C ILE A 153 19.94 -12.04 -19.24
N PHE A 154 19.48 -10.83 -19.52
CA PHE A 154 18.52 -10.55 -20.58
C PHE A 154 19.16 -10.14 -21.91
N ASP A 155 20.47 -9.85 -21.99
CA ASP A 155 21.11 -9.18 -23.13
C ASP A 155 20.95 -9.91 -24.46
N GLN A 156 20.89 -11.25 -24.42
CA GLN A 156 20.71 -12.11 -25.60
C GLN A 156 19.24 -12.51 -25.86
N ASN A 157 18.29 -11.91 -25.13
CA ASN A 157 16.87 -12.28 -25.13
C ASN A 157 16.60 -13.74 -24.72
N GLU A 158 17.48 -14.32 -23.90
CA GLU A 158 17.38 -15.70 -23.40
C GLU A 158 16.47 -15.80 -22.18
N TYR A 159 15.19 -15.52 -22.37
CA TYR A 159 14.15 -15.60 -21.34
C TYR A 159 12.80 -16.03 -21.94
N PHE A 160 11.89 -16.41 -21.06
CA PHE A 160 10.49 -16.67 -21.37
C PHE A 160 9.63 -15.51 -20.88
N ASP A 161 8.72 -15.03 -21.73
CA ASP A 161 7.54 -14.31 -21.26
C ASP A 161 6.48 -15.34 -20.89
N ILE A 162 6.00 -15.30 -19.65
CA ILE A 162 4.98 -16.22 -19.12
C ILE A 162 3.77 -15.39 -18.70
N PHE A 163 2.75 -15.36 -19.56
CA PHE A 163 1.47 -14.76 -19.23
C PHE A 163 0.62 -15.77 -18.46
N ILE A 164 0.16 -15.36 -17.29
CA ILE A 164 -0.68 -16.15 -16.40
C ILE A 164 -2.02 -15.44 -16.31
N GLU A 165 -3.06 -16.09 -16.83
CA GLU A 165 -4.41 -15.53 -16.89
C GLU A 165 -5.41 -16.42 -16.17
N TYR A 166 -6.37 -15.79 -15.50
CA TYR A 166 -7.49 -16.44 -14.84
C TYR A 166 -8.80 -15.91 -15.40
N ALA A 167 -9.76 -16.81 -15.63
CA ALA A 167 -11.13 -16.47 -16.02
C ALA A 167 -12.12 -17.32 -15.21
N LYS A 168 -13.08 -16.68 -14.55
CA LYS A 168 -14.12 -17.39 -13.79
C LYS A 168 -15.35 -17.63 -14.64
N GLU A 169 -15.86 -18.86 -14.65
CA GLU A 169 -17.19 -19.12 -15.19
C GLU A 169 -18.29 -18.97 -14.12
N SER A 170 -17.99 -19.38 -12.90
CA SER A 170 -18.84 -19.19 -11.73
C SER A 170 -17.98 -18.88 -10.50
N GLN A 171 -18.59 -18.79 -9.31
CA GLN A 171 -17.85 -18.53 -8.07
C GLN A 171 -16.87 -19.67 -7.71
N ASN A 172 -17.09 -20.89 -8.20
CA ASN A 172 -16.29 -22.08 -7.90
C ASN A 172 -15.76 -22.79 -9.17
N ASP A 173 -15.77 -22.10 -10.32
CA ASP A 173 -15.25 -22.61 -11.58
C ASP A 173 -14.28 -21.58 -12.19
N ILE A 174 -13.00 -21.92 -12.18
CA ILE A 174 -11.89 -21.01 -12.49
C ILE A 174 -10.99 -21.68 -13.52
N LEU A 175 -10.89 -21.04 -14.68
CA LEU A 175 -10.02 -21.43 -15.77
C LEU A 175 -8.69 -20.70 -15.62
N VAL A 176 -7.59 -21.40 -15.91
CA VAL A 176 -6.22 -20.85 -15.89
C VAL A 176 -5.59 -21.09 -17.25
N LYS A 177 -5.06 -20.03 -17.85
CA LYS A 177 -4.36 -20.07 -19.14
C LYS A 177 -2.94 -19.58 -18.96
N LEU A 178 -1.97 -20.45 -19.24
CA LEU A 178 -0.55 -20.12 -19.26
C LEU A 178 -0.10 -19.97 -20.71
N THR A 179 0.30 -18.77 -21.12
CA THR A 179 0.89 -18.53 -22.45
C THR A 179 2.37 -18.27 -22.29
N VAL A 180 3.20 -19.20 -22.76
CA VAL A 180 4.66 -19.12 -22.66
C VAL A 180 5.25 -18.81 -24.02
N VAL A 181 6.05 -17.75 -24.09
CA VAL A 181 6.74 -17.30 -25.30
C VAL A 181 8.25 -17.41 -25.08
N ASN A 182 8.94 -18.19 -25.92
CA ASN A 182 10.40 -18.18 -25.96
C ASN A 182 10.89 -16.90 -26.66
N LYS A 183 11.56 -16.00 -25.95
CA LYS A 183 12.03 -14.73 -26.52
C LYS A 183 13.37 -14.84 -27.24
N SER A 184 14.05 -15.97 -27.12
CA SER A 184 15.37 -16.19 -27.69
C SER A 184 15.30 -16.73 -29.13
N GLU A 185 16.45 -16.68 -29.81
CA GLU A 185 16.66 -17.28 -31.14
C GLU A 185 17.08 -18.76 -31.04
N GLN A 186 17.11 -19.34 -29.83
CA GLN A 186 17.53 -20.70 -29.56
C GLN A 186 16.38 -21.52 -28.97
N GLU A 187 16.43 -22.83 -29.17
CA GLU A 187 15.53 -23.75 -28.48
C GLU A 187 15.87 -23.79 -26.98
N ALA A 188 14.86 -23.76 -26.12
CA ALA A 188 15.05 -23.78 -24.67
C ALA A 188 14.04 -24.72 -23.98
N PRO A 189 14.48 -25.53 -23.00
CA PRO A 189 13.59 -26.36 -22.20
C PRO A 189 12.93 -25.56 -21.07
N LEU A 190 11.73 -25.96 -20.70
CA LEU A 190 11.04 -25.47 -19.51
C LEU A 190 10.16 -26.57 -18.91
N ILE A 191 10.35 -26.82 -17.62
CA ILE A 191 9.39 -27.59 -16.82
C ILE A 191 8.42 -26.62 -16.16
N ILE A 192 7.13 -26.88 -16.32
CA ILE A 192 6.02 -26.11 -15.76
C ILE A 192 5.31 -26.99 -14.72
N LEU A 193 5.07 -26.42 -13.54
CA LEU A 193 4.57 -27.11 -12.35
C LEU A 193 3.33 -26.40 -11.79
N PRO A 194 2.17 -26.48 -12.45
CA PRO A 194 0.92 -26.00 -11.86
C PRO A 194 0.61 -26.83 -10.61
N THR A 195 0.63 -26.16 -9.45
CA THR A 195 0.68 -26.79 -8.13
C THR A 195 -0.52 -26.37 -7.31
N VAL A 196 -1.15 -27.34 -6.65
CA VAL A 196 -2.26 -27.15 -5.71
C VAL A 196 -1.88 -27.72 -4.35
N TRP A 197 -2.16 -26.99 -3.27
CA TRP A 197 -1.89 -27.47 -1.91
C TRP A 197 -2.87 -26.91 -0.88
N PHE A 198 -3.04 -27.64 0.21
CA PHE A 198 -3.74 -27.14 1.38
C PHE A 198 -2.79 -26.38 2.28
N ARG A 199 -3.20 -25.20 2.77
CA ARG A 199 -2.49 -24.55 3.88
C ARG A 199 -2.54 -25.47 5.09
N ASN A 200 -1.38 -25.69 5.71
CA ASN A 200 -1.28 -26.65 6.78
C ASN A 200 -1.93 -26.10 8.05
N THR A 201 -3.07 -26.67 8.46
CA THR A 201 -3.81 -26.28 9.67
C THR A 201 -3.89 -27.39 10.72
N TRP A 202 -3.43 -28.59 10.37
CA TRP A 202 -3.57 -29.80 11.17
C TRP A 202 -2.37 -30.04 12.11
N ASN A 203 -1.21 -29.46 11.81
CA ASN A 203 0.00 -29.67 12.61
C ASN A 203 0.08 -28.84 13.87
N TRP A 204 -0.92 -28.01 14.17
CA TRP A 204 -0.90 -27.05 15.27
C TRP A 204 -1.52 -27.59 16.56
N GLY A 205 -2.24 -28.71 16.51
CA GLY A 205 -2.87 -29.32 17.69
C GLY A 205 -4.19 -28.69 18.12
N TYR A 206 -4.73 -27.74 17.34
CA TYR A 206 -6.07 -27.17 17.54
C TYR A 206 -7.16 -27.93 16.79
N ASN A 207 -6.81 -28.58 15.68
CA ASN A 207 -7.68 -29.40 14.86
C ASN A 207 -6.83 -30.53 14.26
N ASN A 208 -7.38 -31.75 14.22
CA ASN A 208 -6.68 -32.93 13.68
C ASN A 208 -7.18 -33.31 12.27
N TYR A 209 -8.09 -32.53 11.69
CA TYR A 209 -8.56 -32.74 10.34
C TYR A 209 -7.44 -32.47 9.32
N LYS A 210 -6.90 -33.53 8.72
CA LYS A 210 -5.96 -33.44 7.61
C LYS A 210 -6.71 -33.70 6.29
N PRO A 211 -6.80 -32.72 5.38
CA PRO A 211 -7.43 -32.92 4.07
C PRO A 211 -6.56 -33.82 3.19
N GLN A 212 -7.11 -34.26 2.06
CA GLN A 212 -6.38 -35.12 1.13
C GLN A 212 -6.76 -34.78 -0.32
N MET A 213 -5.77 -34.88 -1.20
CA MET A 213 -5.98 -34.90 -2.64
C MET A 213 -5.41 -36.19 -3.24
N ASN A 214 -5.95 -36.61 -4.38
CA ASN A 214 -5.51 -37.80 -5.09
C ASN A 214 -5.77 -37.68 -6.59
N ALA A 215 -5.07 -38.49 -7.39
CA ALA A 215 -5.32 -38.59 -8.83
C ALA A 215 -5.56 -40.04 -9.23
N GLU A 216 -6.47 -40.25 -10.19
CA GLU A 216 -6.61 -41.54 -10.88
C GLU A 216 -5.87 -41.52 -12.23
N ASN A 217 -5.74 -40.33 -12.83
CA ASN A 217 -5.18 -40.08 -14.15
C ASN A 217 -4.18 -38.91 -14.09
N SER A 218 -3.36 -38.73 -15.12
CA SER A 218 -2.37 -37.63 -15.16
C SER A 218 -2.98 -36.24 -15.36
N ASP A 219 -4.25 -36.14 -15.73
CA ASP A 219 -4.95 -34.92 -16.15
C ASP A 219 -5.93 -34.37 -15.11
N CYS A 220 -6.12 -35.04 -13.97
CA CYS A 220 -7.09 -34.64 -12.96
C CYS A 220 -6.62 -34.93 -11.52
N ILE A 221 -6.70 -33.92 -10.67
CA ILE A 221 -6.51 -34.01 -9.21
C ILE A 221 -7.87 -33.82 -8.53
N ARG A 222 -8.29 -34.80 -7.73
CA ARG A 222 -9.47 -34.70 -6.87
C ARG A 222 -9.11 -34.09 -5.52
N ILE A 223 -9.93 -33.14 -5.09
CA ILE A 223 -9.80 -32.37 -3.85
C ILE A 223 -10.82 -32.88 -2.83
N ASN A 224 -10.34 -33.48 -1.74
CA ASN A 224 -11.18 -33.95 -0.64
C ASN A 224 -10.96 -33.04 0.58
N HIS A 225 -11.78 -31.99 0.66
CA HIS A 225 -11.84 -31.09 1.80
C HIS A 225 -13.29 -30.86 2.25
N GLN A 226 -13.55 -30.86 3.56
CA GLN A 226 -14.89 -30.77 4.14
C GLN A 226 -15.58 -29.42 3.90
N ASP A 227 -14.81 -28.33 3.89
CA ASP A 227 -15.32 -26.94 3.75
C ASP A 227 -15.08 -26.30 2.37
N LEU A 228 -14.63 -27.05 1.37
CA LEU A 228 -14.36 -26.50 0.03
C LEU A 228 -15.31 -27.06 -1.01
N GLU A 229 -15.78 -26.20 -1.89
CA GLU A 229 -16.68 -26.52 -3.00
C GLU A 229 -15.91 -27.07 -4.19
N ILE A 230 -14.72 -26.52 -4.49
CA ILE A 230 -13.85 -27.04 -5.55
C ILE A 230 -13.48 -28.49 -5.25
N LYS A 231 -13.80 -29.39 -6.18
CA LYS A 231 -13.58 -30.83 -6.06
C LYS A 231 -12.56 -31.36 -7.05
N ASN A 232 -12.31 -30.65 -8.15
CA ASN A 232 -11.45 -31.13 -9.22
C ASN A 232 -10.53 -30.02 -9.72
N VAL A 233 -9.30 -30.39 -10.07
CA VAL A 233 -8.37 -29.57 -10.83
C VAL A 233 -7.96 -30.36 -12.07
N TYR A 234 -8.13 -29.79 -13.26
CA TYR A 234 -7.86 -30.42 -14.54
C TYR A 234 -6.66 -29.77 -15.24
N ALA A 235 -5.90 -30.53 -16.03
CA ALA A 235 -4.81 -30.02 -16.88
C ALA A 235 -4.76 -30.73 -18.25
N GLY A 236 -4.75 -29.97 -19.35
CA GLY A 236 -4.88 -30.53 -20.71
C GLY A 236 -3.67 -31.32 -21.25
N ASN A 237 -2.46 -31.09 -20.73
CA ASN A 237 -1.20 -31.60 -21.28
C ASN A 237 -0.21 -32.13 -20.23
N ALA A 238 -0.68 -32.55 -19.06
CA ALA A 238 0.18 -33.06 -17.99
C ALA A 238 0.66 -34.50 -18.27
N GLN A 239 1.96 -34.74 -18.16
CA GLN A 239 2.51 -36.09 -18.36
C GLN A 239 2.31 -37.00 -17.15
N LYS A 240 2.25 -36.42 -15.95
CA LYS A 240 1.94 -37.09 -14.68
C LYS A 240 1.55 -36.07 -13.62
N VAL A 241 1.02 -36.56 -12.50
CA VAL A 241 0.84 -35.78 -11.27
C VAL A 241 1.85 -36.26 -10.23
N LEU A 242 2.50 -35.31 -9.56
CA LEU A 242 3.44 -35.56 -8.47
C LEU A 242 2.78 -35.18 -7.16
N PHE A 243 2.91 -36.02 -6.13
CA PHE A 243 2.31 -35.78 -4.81
C PHE A 243 3.36 -35.74 -3.71
N CYS A 244 3.18 -34.81 -2.78
CA CYS A 244 3.84 -34.79 -1.49
C CYS A 244 2.86 -34.23 -0.43
N ASP A 245 3.35 -33.96 0.77
CA ASP A 245 2.60 -33.27 1.79
C ASP A 245 3.15 -31.87 2.03
N ASN A 246 2.27 -30.90 2.32
CA ASN A 246 2.67 -29.56 2.76
C ASN A 246 3.17 -29.61 4.22
N GLU A 247 4.27 -30.34 4.44
CA GLU A 247 4.86 -30.71 5.71
C GLU A 247 6.34 -30.32 5.71
N THR A 248 6.80 -29.75 6.83
CA THR A 248 8.20 -29.32 6.99
C THR A 248 9.16 -30.51 6.88
N ASN A 249 10.23 -30.33 6.11
CA ASN A 249 11.34 -31.29 6.03
C ASN A 249 12.31 -31.08 7.20
N ASN A 250 11.97 -31.66 8.34
CA ASN A 250 12.75 -31.66 9.57
C ASN A 250 14.12 -32.34 9.42
N GLU A 251 14.25 -33.34 8.53
CA GLU A 251 15.53 -34.01 8.29
C GLU A 251 16.54 -33.05 7.64
N ARG A 252 16.09 -32.28 6.65
CA ARG A 252 16.89 -31.24 5.98
C ARG A 252 17.18 -30.06 6.92
N LEU A 253 16.15 -29.53 7.59
CA LEU A 253 16.26 -28.25 8.30
C LEU A 253 16.78 -28.37 9.73
N TYR A 254 16.41 -29.44 10.45
CA TYR A 254 16.63 -29.55 11.90
C TYR A 254 17.35 -30.85 12.29
N HIS A 255 17.77 -31.66 11.31
CA HIS A 255 18.38 -32.97 11.53
C HIS A 255 17.58 -33.88 12.49
N SER A 256 16.25 -33.81 12.37
CA SER A 256 15.31 -34.61 13.17
C SER A 256 14.32 -35.34 12.27
N GLN A 257 13.66 -36.37 12.82
CA GLN A 257 12.82 -37.25 12.02
C GLN A 257 11.62 -36.51 11.41
N ASN A 258 11.37 -36.77 10.12
CA ASN A 258 10.19 -36.24 9.43
C ASN A 258 8.88 -36.89 9.94
N GLN A 259 7.82 -36.09 10.03
CA GLN A 259 6.48 -36.59 10.36
C GLN A 259 5.80 -37.24 9.15
N SER A 260 5.97 -36.67 7.96
CA SER A 260 5.60 -37.30 6.68
C SER A 260 6.85 -37.74 5.93
N LYS A 261 6.77 -38.89 5.24
CA LYS A 261 7.86 -39.36 4.38
C LYS A 261 8.07 -38.46 3.15
N TYR A 262 7.01 -37.84 2.64
CA TYR A 262 7.04 -37.06 1.40
C TYR A 262 6.80 -35.59 1.74
N THR A 263 7.85 -34.87 2.10
CA THR A 263 7.78 -33.48 2.60
C THR A 263 7.54 -32.47 1.47
N LYS A 264 7.30 -31.20 1.84
CA LYS A 264 6.87 -30.12 0.92
C LYS A 264 7.79 -29.94 -0.29
N ASP A 265 9.09 -30.11 -0.08
CA ASP A 265 10.17 -29.99 -1.07
C ASP A 265 10.39 -31.26 -1.92
N GLY A 266 9.60 -32.32 -1.71
CA GLY A 266 9.74 -33.58 -2.42
C GLY A 266 9.54 -33.47 -3.94
N ILE A 267 8.64 -32.58 -4.39
CA ILE A 267 8.46 -32.28 -5.82
C ILE A 267 9.70 -31.60 -6.39
N ASN A 268 10.31 -30.66 -5.65
CA ASN A 268 11.53 -29.96 -6.07
C ASN A 268 12.68 -30.98 -6.25
N ASP A 269 12.88 -31.88 -5.29
CA ASP A 269 13.91 -32.92 -5.35
C ASP A 269 13.69 -33.91 -6.51
N PHE A 270 12.43 -34.24 -6.80
CA PHE A 270 12.09 -35.06 -7.98
C PHE A 270 12.48 -34.35 -9.28
N VAL A 271 12.16 -33.06 -9.41
CA VAL A 271 12.37 -32.27 -10.63
C VAL A 271 13.85 -32.02 -10.87
N ILE A 272 14.59 -31.59 -9.85
CA ILE A 272 15.98 -31.16 -9.97
C ILE A 272 16.93 -32.37 -9.98
N ASN A 273 16.73 -33.31 -9.06
CA ASN A 273 17.68 -34.42 -8.83
C ASN A 273 17.20 -35.76 -9.41
N GLY A 274 15.98 -35.84 -9.94
CA GLY A 274 15.40 -37.08 -10.46
C GLY A 274 15.06 -38.10 -9.37
N ASN A 275 14.95 -37.68 -8.11
CA ASN A 275 14.68 -38.59 -6.99
C ASN A 275 13.23 -39.07 -7.00
N SER A 276 12.96 -40.22 -7.61
CA SER A 276 11.60 -40.79 -7.61
C SER A 276 11.07 -41.19 -6.23
N GLN A 277 11.92 -41.24 -5.19
CA GLN A 277 11.51 -41.63 -3.84
C GLN A 277 11.07 -40.43 -2.98
N SER A 278 11.24 -39.19 -3.44
CA SER A 278 10.85 -37.97 -2.72
C SER A 278 9.35 -37.64 -2.88
N VAL A 279 8.68 -38.25 -3.86
CA VAL A 279 7.24 -38.09 -4.12
C VAL A 279 6.46 -39.36 -3.78
N ASN A 280 5.18 -39.23 -3.44
CA ASN A 280 4.33 -40.35 -3.05
C ASN A 280 3.92 -41.19 -4.27
N PRO A 281 4.35 -42.46 -4.40
CA PRO A 281 4.04 -43.31 -5.56
C PRO A 281 2.61 -43.88 -5.53
N LYS A 282 1.79 -43.50 -4.53
CA LYS A 282 0.39 -43.90 -4.39
C LYS A 282 -0.58 -42.80 -4.83
N ASP A 283 -0.07 -41.72 -5.44
CA ASP A 283 -0.84 -40.65 -6.05
C ASP A 283 -1.84 -39.96 -5.10
N PHE A 284 -1.41 -39.70 -3.86
CA PHE A 284 -2.16 -38.89 -2.89
C PHE A 284 -1.24 -38.03 -2.00
N GLY A 285 -1.78 -36.95 -1.43
CA GLY A 285 -1.05 -36.08 -0.51
C GLY A 285 -1.86 -34.87 -0.07
N THR A 286 -1.16 -33.84 0.40
CA THR A 286 -1.72 -32.51 0.71
C THR A 286 -1.13 -31.39 -0.16
N LYS A 287 -0.13 -31.70 -0.98
CA LYS A 287 0.42 -30.86 -2.06
C LYS A 287 0.58 -31.73 -3.31
N ALA A 288 0.21 -31.21 -4.47
CA ALA A 288 0.34 -31.91 -5.74
C ALA A 288 0.67 -30.95 -6.87
N SER A 289 1.42 -31.42 -7.86
CA SER A 289 1.73 -30.66 -9.07
C SER A 289 1.50 -31.51 -10.31
N PHE A 290 0.87 -30.91 -11.32
CA PHE A 290 1.00 -31.42 -12.68
C PHE A 290 2.45 -31.25 -13.13
N PHE A 291 3.01 -32.26 -13.78
CA PHE A 291 4.34 -32.20 -14.36
C PHE A 291 4.23 -32.07 -15.88
N ILE A 292 4.72 -30.94 -16.40
CA ILE A 292 4.73 -30.60 -17.83
C ILE A 292 6.18 -30.25 -18.21
N ASP A 293 6.86 -31.16 -18.90
CA ASP A 293 8.21 -30.96 -19.46
C ASP A 293 8.12 -30.68 -20.97
N GLU A 294 8.55 -29.48 -21.39
CA GLU A 294 8.42 -29.00 -22.76
C GLU A 294 9.74 -28.40 -23.29
N ASN A 295 9.93 -28.50 -24.60
CA ASN A 295 10.95 -27.75 -25.34
C ASN A 295 10.28 -26.73 -26.24
N PHE A 296 10.76 -25.50 -26.19
CA PHE A 296 10.24 -24.38 -26.98
C PHE A 296 11.21 -24.02 -28.08
N LYS A 297 10.79 -24.13 -29.34
CA LYS A 297 11.55 -23.67 -30.49
C LYS A 297 11.81 -22.16 -30.40
N PRO A 298 12.79 -21.62 -31.17
CA PRO A 298 13.00 -20.18 -31.26
C PRO A 298 11.70 -19.43 -31.54
N LYS A 299 11.39 -18.41 -30.74
CA LYS A 299 10.17 -17.57 -30.88
C LYS A 299 8.84 -18.31 -30.77
N GLU A 300 8.83 -19.56 -30.33
CA GLU A 300 7.60 -20.34 -30.20
C GLU A 300 6.75 -19.85 -29.03
N THR A 301 5.44 -19.81 -29.26
CA THR A 301 4.43 -19.60 -28.24
C THR A 301 3.65 -20.90 -28.05
N LYS A 302 3.50 -21.35 -26.81
CA LYS A 302 2.58 -22.45 -26.45
C LYS A 302 1.63 -22.02 -25.34
N THR A 303 0.45 -22.63 -25.35
CA THR A 303 -0.60 -22.39 -24.35
C THR A 303 -0.89 -23.66 -23.57
N PHE A 304 -1.05 -23.52 -22.26
CA PHE A 304 -1.43 -24.60 -21.34
C PHE A 304 -2.69 -24.20 -20.58
N GLU A 305 -3.65 -25.11 -20.54
CA GLU A 305 -4.99 -24.87 -20.01
C GLU A 305 -5.20 -25.73 -18.76
N LEU A 306 -5.70 -25.08 -17.70
CA LEU A 306 -6.13 -25.74 -16.47
C LEU A 306 -7.50 -25.23 -16.03
N ARG A 307 -8.20 -26.01 -15.20
CA ARG A 307 -9.50 -25.62 -14.66
C ARG A 307 -9.71 -26.18 -13.27
N LEU A 308 -10.02 -25.31 -12.30
CA LEU A 308 -10.48 -25.69 -10.98
C LEU A 308 -12.02 -25.65 -10.99
N SER A 309 -12.69 -26.71 -10.58
CA SER A 309 -14.16 -26.80 -10.65
C SER A 309 -14.74 -27.57 -9.47
N ASP A 310 -15.93 -27.18 -9.06
CA ASP A 310 -16.81 -27.92 -8.16
C ASP A 310 -17.54 -29.09 -8.85
N GLN A 311 -17.56 -29.11 -10.19
CA GLN A 311 -18.24 -30.11 -11.00
C GLN A 311 -17.29 -31.20 -11.51
N ASP A 312 -17.85 -32.38 -11.82
CA ASP A 312 -17.15 -33.46 -12.52
C ASP A 312 -17.32 -33.32 -14.05
N LEU A 313 -16.30 -32.74 -14.70
CA LEU A 313 -16.33 -32.38 -16.12
C LEU A 313 -15.71 -33.48 -16.98
N LYS A 314 -16.50 -34.00 -17.94
CA LYS A 314 -16.01 -34.99 -18.93
C LYS A 314 -15.13 -34.39 -20.02
N GLN A 315 -15.38 -33.12 -20.36
CA GLN A 315 -14.61 -32.36 -21.35
C GLN A 315 -14.27 -30.98 -20.75
N PRO A 316 -13.30 -30.90 -19.82
CA PRO A 316 -13.05 -29.69 -19.02
C PRO A 316 -12.68 -28.44 -19.81
N PHE A 317 -12.25 -28.59 -21.07
CA PHE A 317 -11.73 -27.51 -21.91
C PHE A 317 -12.60 -27.19 -23.13
N GLN A 318 -13.79 -27.80 -23.26
CA GLN A 318 -14.65 -27.63 -24.44
C GLN A 318 -15.14 -26.17 -24.64
N ASP A 319 -15.46 -25.50 -23.53
CA ASP A 319 -16.00 -24.14 -23.41
C ASP A 319 -14.92 -23.10 -23.04
N PHE A 320 -13.66 -23.51 -22.96
CA PHE A 320 -12.57 -22.73 -22.36
C PHE A 320 -12.37 -21.37 -23.03
N GLU A 321 -12.23 -21.36 -24.36
CA GLU A 321 -11.98 -20.14 -25.13
C GLU A 321 -13.19 -19.19 -25.10
N GLU A 322 -14.41 -19.72 -25.15
CA GLU A 322 -15.64 -18.92 -25.08
C GLU A 322 -15.73 -18.15 -23.75
N ILE A 323 -15.45 -18.83 -22.64
CA ILE A 323 -15.43 -18.23 -21.30
C ILE A 323 -14.35 -17.16 -21.20
N PHE A 324 -13.14 -17.44 -21.69
CA PHE A 324 -12.03 -16.47 -21.66
C PHE A 324 -12.35 -15.20 -22.44
N VAL A 325 -12.81 -15.34 -23.68
CA VAL A 325 -13.21 -14.20 -24.52
C VAL A 325 -14.34 -13.41 -23.86
N SER A 326 -15.30 -14.09 -23.23
CA SER A 326 -16.39 -13.46 -22.51
C SER A 326 -15.90 -12.63 -21.31
N ARG A 327 -15.03 -13.21 -20.45
CA ARG A 327 -14.47 -12.51 -19.28
C ARG A 327 -13.57 -11.34 -19.66
N GLN A 328 -12.78 -11.47 -20.72
CA GLN A 328 -11.97 -10.37 -21.27
C GLN A 328 -12.85 -9.22 -21.76
N LYS A 329 -13.88 -9.53 -22.55
CA LYS A 329 -14.83 -8.53 -23.05
C LYS A 329 -15.56 -7.81 -21.90
N GLU A 330 -15.99 -8.55 -20.89
CA GLU A 330 -16.65 -7.96 -19.71
C GLU A 330 -15.69 -7.05 -18.91
N ALA A 331 -14.40 -7.40 -18.82
CA ALA A 331 -13.37 -6.55 -18.23
C ALA A 331 -13.15 -5.27 -19.06
N ASP A 332 -13.08 -5.39 -20.39
CA ASP A 332 -12.96 -4.25 -21.30
C ASP A 332 -14.17 -3.30 -21.18
N GLU A 333 -15.40 -3.84 -21.18
CA GLU A 333 -16.63 -3.05 -20.98
C GLU A 333 -16.63 -2.34 -19.60
N PHE A 334 -16.16 -3.02 -18.55
CA PHE A 334 -16.05 -2.43 -17.21
C PHE A 334 -15.09 -1.24 -17.21
N TYR A 335 -13.90 -1.40 -17.79
CA TYR A 335 -12.90 -0.34 -17.83
C TYR A 335 -13.25 0.79 -18.80
N GLU A 336 -13.93 0.51 -19.92
CA GLU A 336 -14.44 1.55 -20.82
C GLU A 336 -15.38 2.51 -20.08
N ASP A 337 -16.25 1.99 -19.22
CA ASP A 337 -17.13 2.80 -18.37
C ASP A 337 -16.35 3.65 -17.35
N ILE A 338 -15.35 3.08 -16.68
CA ILE A 338 -14.51 3.79 -15.69
C ILE A 338 -13.64 4.86 -16.36
N GLN A 339 -13.13 4.56 -17.56
CA GLN A 339 -12.23 5.42 -18.34
C GLN A 339 -12.96 6.44 -19.20
N CYS A 340 -14.29 6.52 -19.09
CA CYS A 340 -15.11 7.47 -19.82
C CYS A 340 -14.59 8.90 -19.60
N GLY A 341 -14.14 9.55 -20.68
CA GLY A 341 -13.59 10.91 -20.66
C GLY A 341 -12.06 11.01 -20.62
N ILE A 342 -11.33 9.89 -20.48
CA ILE A 342 -9.87 9.84 -20.67
C ILE A 342 -9.57 9.86 -22.17
N LYS A 343 -8.63 10.71 -22.59
CA LYS A 343 -8.44 11.07 -24.00
C LYS A 343 -7.44 10.19 -24.73
N THR A 344 -6.42 9.69 -24.04
CA THR A 344 -5.32 8.95 -24.68
C THR A 344 -5.31 7.49 -24.24
N GLU A 345 -4.88 6.60 -25.14
CA GLU A 345 -4.72 5.18 -24.83
C GLU A 345 -3.60 4.94 -23.80
N ASP A 346 -2.61 5.83 -23.73
CA ASP A 346 -1.53 5.73 -22.75
C ASP A 346 -2.02 6.00 -21.31
N GLU A 347 -2.86 7.02 -21.12
CA GLU A 347 -3.51 7.28 -19.82
C GLU A 347 -4.41 6.11 -19.41
N LYS A 348 -5.16 5.54 -20.36
CA LYS A 348 -6.00 4.35 -20.10
C LYS A 348 -5.17 3.14 -19.70
N LEU A 349 -4.04 2.90 -20.37
CA LEU A 349 -3.13 1.81 -20.06
C LEU A 349 -2.58 1.95 -18.64
N VAL A 350 -2.06 3.12 -18.29
CA VAL A 350 -1.51 3.40 -16.95
C VAL A 350 -2.58 3.24 -15.88
N GLN A 351 -3.78 3.80 -16.09
CA GLN A 351 -4.87 3.69 -15.11
C GLN A 351 -5.33 2.23 -14.92
N ARG A 352 -5.48 1.45 -16.00
CA ARG A 352 -5.91 0.05 -15.90
C ARG A 352 -4.86 -0.81 -15.18
N GLN A 353 -3.57 -0.62 -15.46
CA GLN A 353 -2.51 -1.32 -14.73
C GLN A 353 -2.39 -0.87 -13.27
N ALA A 354 -2.68 0.40 -12.95
CA ALA A 354 -2.77 0.85 -11.56
C ALA A 354 -3.89 0.12 -10.82
N PHE A 355 -5.09 0.01 -11.39
CA PHE A 355 -6.16 -0.79 -10.80
C PHE A 355 -5.82 -2.28 -10.72
N ALA A 356 -5.15 -2.83 -11.74
CA ALA A 356 -4.66 -4.20 -11.69
C ALA A 356 -3.72 -4.41 -10.50
N GLY A 357 -2.72 -3.54 -10.32
CA GLY A 357 -1.79 -3.63 -9.18
C GLY A 357 -2.50 -3.53 -7.83
N MET A 358 -3.45 -2.60 -7.66
CA MET A 358 -4.29 -2.52 -6.45
C MET A 358 -5.00 -3.86 -6.17
N LEU A 359 -5.62 -4.45 -7.19
CA LEU A 359 -6.40 -5.69 -7.07
C LEU A 359 -5.53 -6.92 -6.85
N TRP A 360 -4.37 -7.00 -7.51
CA TRP A 360 -3.38 -8.06 -7.31
C TRP A 360 -2.71 -7.97 -5.94
N ASN A 361 -2.57 -6.77 -5.36
CA ASN A 361 -2.01 -6.56 -4.02
C ASN A 361 -2.97 -6.87 -2.86
N LYS A 362 -4.18 -7.39 -3.13
CA LYS A 362 -5.02 -7.99 -2.08
C LYS A 362 -4.37 -9.29 -1.59
N MET A 363 -4.29 -9.48 -0.28
CA MET A 363 -3.64 -10.64 0.32
C MET A 363 -4.45 -11.17 1.50
N PHE A 364 -4.51 -12.50 1.65
CA PHE A 364 -4.96 -13.12 2.88
C PHE A 364 -3.92 -12.87 3.97
N TYR A 365 -4.32 -12.18 5.03
CA TYR A 365 -3.45 -11.85 6.15
C TYR A 365 -4.04 -12.43 7.43
N HIS A 366 -3.32 -13.39 8.02
CA HIS A 366 -3.68 -14.01 9.30
C HIS A 366 -2.55 -13.76 10.30
N TYR A 367 -2.86 -13.17 11.43
CA TYR A 367 -1.89 -13.01 12.50
C TYR A 367 -2.61 -12.87 13.84
N ASN A 368 -2.41 -13.85 14.72
CA ASN A 368 -2.92 -13.80 16.09
C ASN A 368 -1.75 -13.68 17.05
N VAL A 369 -1.58 -12.48 17.61
CA VAL A 369 -0.40 -12.13 18.42
C VAL A 369 -0.30 -13.01 19.66
N GLU A 370 -1.41 -13.28 20.35
CA GLU A 370 -1.40 -14.14 21.54
C GLU A 370 -0.94 -15.56 21.22
N ARG A 371 -1.45 -16.16 20.14
CA ARG A 371 -1.05 -17.50 19.69
C ARG A 371 0.40 -17.51 19.19
N TRP A 372 0.84 -16.48 18.48
CA TRP A 372 2.21 -16.36 18.01
C TRP A 372 3.23 -16.26 19.14
N LEU A 373 2.91 -15.52 20.22
CA LEU A 373 3.75 -15.46 21.42
C LEU A 373 3.81 -16.81 22.14
N LYS A 374 2.67 -17.51 22.26
CA LYS A 374 2.57 -18.80 22.97
C LYS A 374 3.10 -20.00 22.17
N GLY A 375 3.09 -19.91 20.83
CA GLY A 375 3.29 -21.04 19.92
C GLY A 375 2.10 -22.01 19.88
N ASP A 376 2.25 -23.04 19.06
CA ASP A 376 1.19 -24.04 18.83
C ASP A 376 1.29 -25.24 19.80
N PRO A 377 0.17 -25.78 20.32
CA PRO A 377 0.12 -26.88 21.29
C PRO A 377 0.90 -28.15 20.95
N SER A 378 0.99 -28.52 19.68
CA SER A 378 1.70 -29.71 19.20
C SER A 378 3.16 -29.48 18.83
N GLN A 379 3.64 -28.24 18.97
CA GLN A 379 5.01 -27.84 18.65
C GLN A 379 5.81 -27.57 19.93
N THR A 380 7.13 -27.44 19.78
CA THR A 380 7.97 -26.99 20.91
C THR A 380 7.61 -25.55 21.24
N PRO A 381 7.32 -25.22 22.51
CA PRO A 381 7.01 -23.84 22.89
C PRO A 381 8.14 -22.88 22.49
N PRO A 382 7.82 -21.70 21.96
CA PRO A 382 8.82 -20.68 21.64
C PRO A 382 9.57 -20.21 22.90
N PRO A 383 10.78 -19.64 22.75
CA PRO A 383 11.54 -19.11 23.88
C PRO A 383 10.75 -18.07 24.69
N LYS A 384 10.80 -18.15 26.02
CA LYS A 384 10.11 -17.21 26.91
C LYS A 384 10.54 -15.74 26.74
N SER A 385 11.74 -15.49 26.22
CA SER A 385 12.23 -14.14 25.91
C SER A 385 11.31 -13.37 24.96
N ARG A 386 10.50 -14.10 24.16
CA ARG A 386 9.51 -13.52 23.24
C ARG A 386 8.37 -12.77 23.92
N GLU A 387 8.14 -12.99 25.22
CA GLU A 387 7.17 -12.18 25.97
C GLU A 387 7.58 -10.69 26.05
N HIS A 388 8.82 -10.36 25.66
CA HIS A 388 9.39 -9.01 25.67
C HIS A 388 9.89 -8.54 24.29
N ILE A 389 9.57 -9.26 23.21
CA ILE A 389 9.85 -8.78 21.85
C ILE A 389 8.68 -7.96 21.31
N ARG A 390 8.78 -7.56 20.03
CA ARG A 390 7.80 -6.75 19.31
C ARG A 390 6.36 -7.26 19.48
N ASN A 391 5.42 -6.32 19.50
CA ASN A 391 3.98 -6.55 19.57
C ASN A 391 3.46 -7.28 20.83
N SER A 392 4.28 -7.48 21.87
CA SER A 392 3.89 -8.17 23.11
C SER A 392 2.72 -7.50 23.85
N GLU A 393 2.49 -6.21 23.65
CA GLU A 393 1.36 -5.44 24.21
C GLU A 393 0.04 -5.63 23.41
N TRP A 394 0.10 -6.22 22.23
CA TRP A 394 -1.04 -6.34 21.29
C TRP A 394 -1.70 -7.72 21.30
N LYS A 395 -1.73 -8.41 22.45
CA LYS A 395 -2.27 -9.79 22.56
C LYS A 395 -3.72 -9.95 22.08
N HIS A 396 -4.51 -8.88 22.09
CA HIS A 396 -5.90 -8.87 21.62
C HIS A 396 -6.01 -8.89 20.08
N LEU A 397 -4.94 -8.53 19.37
CA LEU A 397 -4.94 -8.37 17.92
C LEU A 397 -5.01 -9.73 17.22
N ASN A 398 -6.02 -9.87 16.35
CA ASN A 398 -6.33 -11.10 15.64
C ASN A 398 -6.79 -10.79 14.20
N ASN A 399 -5.87 -10.82 13.26
CA ASN A 399 -6.20 -10.65 11.85
C ASN A 399 -6.52 -12.01 11.21
N GLU A 400 -7.56 -12.07 10.37
CA GLU A 400 -7.87 -13.20 9.49
C GLU A 400 -8.79 -12.70 8.36
N HIS A 401 -8.25 -11.82 7.50
CA HIS A 401 -9.03 -11.15 6.46
C HIS A 401 -8.21 -10.96 5.18
N ILE A 402 -8.91 -10.70 4.07
CA ILE A 402 -8.29 -10.17 2.86
C ILE A 402 -8.04 -8.67 3.04
N ILE A 403 -6.77 -8.27 2.99
CA ILE A 403 -6.32 -6.89 3.21
C ILE A 403 -5.53 -6.42 1.99
N SER A 404 -5.67 -5.15 1.62
CA SER A 404 -4.80 -4.53 0.62
C SER A 404 -3.42 -4.25 1.20
N MET A 405 -2.39 -4.80 0.56
CA MET A 405 -0.99 -4.57 0.92
C MET A 405 -0.41 -3.39 0.14
N PRO A 406 0.61 -2.68 0.69
CA PRO A 406 1.42 -1.74 -0.08
C PRO A 406 2.07 -2.43 -1.29
N ASP A 407 2.75 -3.55 -1.03
CA ASP A 407 3.47 -4.41 -1.99
C ASP A 407 3.48 -5.84 -1.44
N LYS A 408 3.03 -6.86 -2.18
CA LYS A 408 2.96 -8.24 -1.65
C LYS A 408 4.30 -8.98 -1.54
N TRP A 409 5.40 -8.40 -1.99
CA TRP A 409 6.74 -8.97 -1.84
C TRP A 409 7.55 -8.22 -0.79
N GLU A 410 7.71 -6.89 -0.90
CA GLU A 410 8.51 -6.11 0.06
C GLU A 410 7.77 -5.90 1.38
N TYR A 411 6.49 -5.55 1.28
CA TYR A 411 5.60 -5.25 2.39
C TYR A 411 4.39 -6.21 2.44
N PRO A 412 4.59 -7.54 2.58
CA PRO A 412 3.51 -8.52 2.68
C PRO A 412 2.84 -8.47 4.05
N TRP A 413 2.52 -7.26 4.49
CA TRP A 413 1.91 -6.85 5.72
C TRP A 413 1.28 -5.46 5.51
N TYR A 414 0.25 -5.13 6.28
CA TYR A 414 -0.43 -3.84 6.15
C TYR A 414 0.31 -2.74 6.91
N ALA A 415 0.24 -1.53 6.38
CA ALA A 415 0.41 -0.29 7.15
C ALA A 415 -0.93 0.46 7.15
N THR A 416 -1.40 0.88 8.33
CA THR A 416 -2.75 1.46 8.43
C THR A 416 -2.86 2.81 7.72
N TRP A 417 -1.81 3.62 7.71
CA TRP A 417 -1.85 4.91 7.01
C TRP A 417 -1.77 4.74 5.48
N ASP A 418 -0.97 3.83 4.95
CA ASP A 418 -0.98 3.44 3.53
C ASP A 418 -2.38 3.04 3.07
N LEU A 419 -3.04 2.19 3.85
CA LEU A 419 -4.36 1.66 3.50
C LEU A 419 -5.42 2.77 3.38
N ALA A 420 -5.30 3.86 4.13
CA ALA A 420 -6.16 5.03 3.96
C ALA A 420 -6.08 5.58 2.51
N PHE A 421 -4.87 5.67 1.93
CA PHE A 421 -4.69 6.08 0.54
C PHE A 421 -5.15 5.01 -0.46
N HIS A 422 -4.93 3.73 -0.17
CA HIS A 422 -5.38 2.62 -1.04
C HIS A 422 -6.89 2.71 -1.29
N THR A 423 -7.64 3.04 -0.24
CA THR A 423 -9.10 3.07 -0.28
C THR A 423 -9.66 4.14 -1.22
N ILE A 424 -8.91 5.22 -1.48
CA ILE A 424 -9.30 6.24 -2.46
C ILE A 424 -9.33 5.64 -3.86
N SER A 425 -8.30 4.88 -4.23
CA SER A 425 -8.24 4.18 -5.53
C SER A 425 -9.31 3.11 -5.62
N PHE A 426 -9.49 2.27 -4.59
CA PHE A 426 -10.53 1.25 -4.58
C PHE A 426 -11.94 1.83 -4.66
N SER A 427 -12.20 2.99 -4.03
CA SER A 427 -13.53 3.59 -4.02
C SER A 427 -14.08 3.87 -5.42
N LEU A 428 -13.21 3.97 -6.43
CA LEU A 428 -13.59 4.18 -7.83
C LEU A 428 -14.15 2.94 -8.51
N ILE A 429 -13.77 1.74 -8.05
CA ILE A 429 -14.09 0.46 -8.70
C ILE A 429 -14.81 -0.54 -7.78
N ASP A 430 -14.67 -0.40 -6.47
CA ASP A 430 -15.23 -1.28 -5.43
C ASP A 430 -15.34 -0.53 -4.08
N PRO A 431 -16.28 0.44 -3.96
CA PRO A 431 -16.44 1.24 -2.75
C PRO A 431 -16.83 0.43 -1.51
N ASP A 432 -17.49 -0.72 -1.68
CA ASP A 432 -17.83 -1.59 -0.55
C ASP A 432 -16.59 -2.27 0.03
N PHE A 433 -15.64 -2.70 -0.82
CA PHE A 433 -14.32 -3.15 -0.34
C PHE A 433 -13.56 -2.02 0.35
N ALA A 434 -13.51 -0.82 -0.25
CA ALA A 434 -12.84 0.35 0.35
C ALA A 434 -13.36 0.67 1.78
N LYS A 435 -14.69 0.73 1.94
CA LYS A 435 -15.34 0.92 3.25
C LYS A 435 -15.01 -0.21 4.22
N HIS A 436 -15.02 -1.46 3.76
CA HIS A 436 -14.67 -2.61 4.61
C HIS A 436 -13.22 -2.51 5.11
N GLN A 437 -12.27 -2.20 4.23
CA GLN A 437 -10.85 -2.03 4.60
C GLN A 437 -10.66 -0.97 5.68
N LEU A 438 -11.32 0.18 5.57
CA LEU A 438 -11.28 1.22 6.62
C LEU A 438 -11.89 0.75 7.94
N LYS A 439 -12.95 -0.06 7.90
CA LYS A 439 -13.58 -0.61 9.12
C LYS A 439 -12.75 -1.68 9.81
N LEU A 440 -11.92 -2.45 9.10
CA LEU A 440 -11.11 -3.52 9.69
C LEU A 440 -10.33 -3.04 10.91
N PHE A 441 -9.61 -1.92 10.77
CA PHE A 441 -8.77 -1.36 11.85
C PHE A 441 -9.57 -0.71 12.98
N LEU A 442 -10.88 -0.59 12.83
CA LEU A 442 -11.79 -0.03 13.84
C LEU A 442 -12.50 -1.13 14.66
N PHE A 443 -12.34 -2.40 14.30
CA PHE A 443 -12.88 -3.53 15.04
C PHE A 443 -12.16 -3.76 16.37
N GLU A 444 -12.87 -4.34 17.34
CA GLU A 444 -12.41 -4.54 18.72
C GLU A 444 -11.22 -5.50 18.83
N TRP A 445 -11.01 -6.35 17.82
CA TRP A 445 -9.89 -7.30 17.74
C TRP A 445 -8.77 -6.82 16.79
N TYR A 446 -8.82 -5.57 16.33
CA TYR A 446 -7.76 -4.89 15.59
C TYR A 446 -7.29 -3.63 16.34
N MET A 447 -8.23 -2.75 16.71
CA MET A 447 -7.96 -1.55 17.48
C MET A 447 -7.58 -1.91 18.92
N HIS A 448 -6.53 -1.27 19.43
CA HIS A 448 -6.16 -1.41 20.83
C HIS A 448 -7.30 -0.92 21.74
N PRO A 449 -7.59 -1.57 22.88
CA PRO A 449 -8.62 -1.14 23.83
C PRO A 449 -8.50 0.30 24.35
N ASN A 450 -7.37 0.97 24.11
CA ASN A 450 -7.13 2.37 24.50
C ASN A 450 -7.50 3.36 23.38
N GLY A 451 -7.91 2.88 22.20
CA GLY A 451 -8.23 3.67 21.01
C GLY A 451 -7.13 3.73 19.93
N GLN A 452 -5.93 3.19 20.16
CA GLN A 452 -4.85 3.19 19.17
C GLN A 452 -5.17 2.26 17.99
N LEU A 453 -4.90 2.73 16.77
CA LEU A 453 -4.88 1.88 15.57
C LEU A 453 -3.50 1.21 15.47
N PRO A 454 -3.42 -0.08 15.08
CA PRO A 454 -2.14 -0.73 14.89
C PRO A 454 -1.39 -0.08 13.71
N ALA A 455 -0.11 0.26 13.88
CA ALA A 455 0.64 0.91 12.80
C ALA A 455 0.99 -0.06 11.65
N TYR A 456 1.90 -1.00 11.89
CA TYR A 456 2.34 -2.01 10.91
C TYR A 456 2.92 -3.26 11.60
N GLU A 457 3.14 -4.35 10.86
CA GLU A 457 3.50 -5.67 11.42
C GLU A 457 4.75 -5.66 12.31
N TRP A 458 5.74 -4.80 12.02
CA TRP A 458 7.00 -4.74 12.77
C TRP A 458 6.86 -4.05 14.13
N ASP A 459 5.96 -3.07 14.24
CA ASP A 459 5.62 -2.41 15.50
C ASP A 459 4.18 -1.84 15.45
N PHE A 460 3.23 -2.54 16.05
CA PHE A 460 1.85 -2.05 16.12
C PHE A 460 1.68 -0.84 17.03
N SER A 461 2.60 -0.63 17.99
CA SER A 461 2.56 0.49 18.93
C SER A 461 3.12 1.78 18.37
N ASP A 462 3.75 1.74 17.20
CA ASP A 462 4.27 2.92 16.53
C ASP A 462 3.13 3.90 16.13
N VAL A 463 3.49 5.11 15.74
CA VAL A 463 2.55 6.17 15.42
C VAL A 463 2.62 6.51 13.94
N ASN A 464 1.47 6.43 13.25
CA ASN A 464 1.35 6.89 11.87
C ASN A 464 0.47 8.15 11.78
N PRO A 465 0.53 8.90 10.67
CA PRO A 465 -0.36 10.03 10.44
C PRO A 465 -1.85 9.61 10.55
N PRO A 466 -2.68 10.34 11.32
CA PRO A 466 -4.10 10.03 11.53
C PRO A 466 -4.98 10.44 10.34
N VAL A 467 -4.62 9.99 9.12
CA VAL A 467 -5.35 10.27 7.88
C VAL A 467 -6.61 9.40 7.70
N HIS A 468 -6.88 8.48 8.63
CA HIS A 468 -8.00 7.52 8.53
C HIS A 468 -9.37 8.20 8.45
N ALA A 469 -9.59 9.27 9.21
CA ALA A 469 -10.84 10.03 9.17
C ALA A 469 -11.06 10.78 7.85
N TRP A 470 -9.98 11.30 7.25
CA TRP A 470 -10.01 11.86 5.90
C TRP A 470 -10.45 10.80 4.90
N ALA A 471 -9.81 9.63 4.90
CA ALA A 471 -10.15 8.55 3.97
C ALA A 471 -11.60 8.07 4.15
N VAL A 472 -12.09 7.93 5.40
CA VAL A 472 -13.50 7.59 5.69
C VAL A 472 -14.44 8.59 5.05
N PHE A 473 -14.21 9.89 5.22
CA PHE A 473 -15.08 10.91 4.62
C PHE A 473 -14.99 10.93 3.10
N ARG A 474 -13.77 10.86 2.53
CA ARG A 474 -13.56 10.81 1.07
C ARG A 474 -14.25 9.62 0.43
N VAL A 475 -14.09 8.42 0.99
CA VAL A 475 -14.72 7.19 0.47
C VAL A 475 -16.24 7.28 0.59
N PHE A 476 -16.76 7.82 1.70
CA PHE A 476 -18.20 8.04 1.86
C PHE A 476 -18.78 8.95 0.75
N LYS A 477 -18.14 10.08 0.46
CA LYS A 477 -18.62 11.00 -0.60
C LYS A 477 -18.43 10.44 -2.01
N ILE A 478 -17.36 9.68 -2.26
CA ILE A 478 -17.19 8.98 -3.54
C ILE A 478 -18.29 7.92 -3.72
N ASP A 479 -18.58 7.11 -2.71
CA ASP A 479 -19.67 6.10 -2.76
C ASP A 479 -21.04 6.78 -2.94
N GLU A 480 -21.30 7.88 -2.24
CA GLU A 480 -22.52 8.69 -2.39
C GLU A 480 -22.67 9.18 -3.84
N TYR A 481 -21.61 9.72 -4.44
CA TYR A 481 -21.63 10.16 -5.83
C TYR A 481 -21.92 9.01 -6.81
N LEU A 482 -21.30 7.84 -6.59
CA LEU A 482 -21.43 6.69 -7.48
C LEU A 482 -22.80 5.99 -7.37
N LYS A 483 -23.36 5.89 -6.15
CA LYS A 483 -24.64 5.20 -5.89
C LYS A 483 -25.84 6.15 -5.81
N GLY A 484 -25.60 7.45 -5.74
CA GLY A 484 -26.61 8.51 -5.62
C GLY A 484 -27.27 8.60 -4.24
N ASN A 485 -26.79 7.86 -3.23
CA ASN A 485 -27.31 7.89 -1.87
C ASN A 485 -26.18 7.76 -0.83
N PRO A 486 -26.25 8.47 0.30
CA PRO A 486 -25.25 8.38 1.36
C PRO A 486 -25.37 7.10 2.20
N ASP A 487 -24.23 6.46 2.49
CA ASP A 487 -24.13 5.34 3.44
C ASP A 487 -23.87 5.86 4.88
N LEU A 488 -24.94 6.36 5.51
CA LEU A 488 -24.87 6.94 6.85
C LEU A 488 -24.45 5.92 7.92
N GLN A 489 -24.81 4.64 7.74
CA GLN A 489 -24.45 3.60 8.69
C GLN A 489 -22.94 3.35 8.72
N PHE A 490 -22.29 3.34 7.55
CA PHE A 490 -20.83 3.31 7.46
C PHE A 490 -20.22 4.51 8.18
N LEU A 491 -20.68 5.71 7.85
CA LEU A 491 -20.12 6.95 8.38
C LEU A 491 -20.26 7.05 9.91
N GLU A 492 -21.45 6.78 10.44
CA GLU A 492 -21.74 6.75 11.87
C GLU A 492 -20.91 5.69 12.60
N SER A 493 -20.83 4.47 12.05
CA SER A 493 -20.04 3.38 12.64
C SER A 493 -18.55 3.73 12.73
N ALA A 494 -17.99 4.36 11.69
CA ALA A 494 -16.59 4.76 11.68
C ALA A 494 -16.34 5.92 12.64
N PHE A 495 -17.22 6.92 12.66
CA PHE A 495 -17.12 8.10 13.52
C PHE A 495 -16.97 7.73 15.00
N GLN A 496 -17.78 6.81 15.52
CA GLN A 496 -17.74 6.41 16.94
C GLN A 496 -16.38 5.79 17.33
N LYS A 497 -15.76 5.01 16.43
CA LYS A 497 -14.45 4.39 16.66
C LYS A 497 -13.31 5.38 16.48
N LEU A 498 -13.42 6.27 15.49
CA LEU A 498 -12.47 7.36 15.30
C LEU A 498 -12.50 8.36 16.45
N LEU A 499 -13.63 8.56 17.12
CA LEU A 499 -13.70 9.35 18.36
C LEU A 499 -12.84 8.74 19.47
N MET A 500 -12.80 7.41 19.59
CA MET A 500 -11.90 6.72 20.53
C MET A 500 -10.44 6.94 20.15
N ASN A 501 -10.11 6.83 18.85
CA ASN A 501 -8.76 7.09 18.36
C ASN A 501 -8.32 8.54 18.56
N PHE A 502 -9.19 9.50 18.26
CA PHE A 502 -8.94 10.91 18.54
C PHE A 502 -8.69 11.15 20.04
N THR A 503 -9.48 10.52 20.90
CA THR A 503 -9.32 10.61 22.36
C THR A 503 -8.00 9.98 22.82
N TRP A 504 -7.54 8.90 22.19
CA TRP A 504 -6.22 8.32 22.44
C TRP A 504 -5.11 9.33 22.12
N TRP A 505 -5.17 9.98 20.95
CA TRP A 505 -4.20 11.01 20.56
C TRP A 505 -4.12 12.13 21.59
N VAL A 506 -5.27 12.71 21.97
CA VAL A 506 -5.36 13.79 22.98
C VAL A 506 -4.79 13.36 24.33
N ASN A 507 -4.93 12.09 24.73
CA ASN A 507 -4.46 11.64 26.05
C ASN A 507 -3.04 11.06 26.07
N LYS A 508 -2.48 10.68 24.92
CA LYS A 508 -1.21 9.93 24.83
C LYS A 508 -0.13 10.60 24.00
N LYS A 509 -0.50 11.60 23.21
CA LYS A 509 0.40 12.29 22.27
C LYS A 509 0.43 13.80 22.49
N ASP A 510 -0.38 14.32 23.41
CA ASP A 510 -0.26 15.65 24.00
C ASP A 510 0.23 15.51 25.46
N ASN A 511 1.55 15.35 25.63
CA ASN A 511 2.15 15.04 26.94
C ASN A 511 1.96 16.16 27.96
N ASN A 512 1.94 17.41 27.48
CA ASN A 512 1.89 18.61 28.32
C ASN A 512 0.46 19.15 28.51
N GLY A 513 -0.53 18.58 27.80
CA GLY A 513 -1.92 19.06 27.82
C GLY A 513 -2.09 20.44 27.21
N ASN A 514 -1.16 20.84 26.34
CA ASN A 514 -1.10 22.16 25.71
C ASN A 514 -1.55 22.12 24.25
N ASN A 515 -2.10 21.01 23.76
CA ASN A 515 -2.53 20.77 22.38
C ASN A 515 -1.37 20.83 21.35
N ILE A 516 -0.15 20.53 21.79
CA ILE A 516 0.99 20.25 20.92
C ILE A 516 1.17 18.73 20.89
N PHE A 517 1.14 18.17 19.68
CA PHE A 517 1.11 16.72 19.51
C PHE A 517 2.43 16.21 18.94
N GLU A 518 2.96 15.18 19.60
CA GLU A 518 4.22 14.52 19.25
C GLU A 518 3.96 13.03 19.01
N GLY A 519 4.48 12.51 17.90
CA GLY A 519 4.31 11.11 17.49
C GLY A 519 5.63 10.38 17.26
N GLY A 520 6.76 11.10 17.26
CA GLY A 520 8.04 10.57 16.84
C GLY A 520 8.05 10.25 15.34
N PHE A 521 7.94 8.97 14.99
CA PHE A 521 8.03 8.41 13.64
C PHE A 521 7.08 9.06 12.60
N LEU A 522 5.78 9.10 12.88
CA LEU A 522 4.74 9.69 12.00
C LEU A 522 4.84 9.29 10.51
N GLY A 523 5.35 8.10 10.19
CA GLY A 523 5.46 7.57 8.83
C GLY A 523 6.48 8.27 7.93
N LEU A 524 7.37 9.10 8.49
CA LEU A 524 8.37 9.88 7.75
C LEU A 524 9.79 9.55 8.26
N ASP A 525 10.24 8.33 8.01
CA ASP A 525 11.43 7.67 8.55
C ASP A 525 12.62 8.60 8.82
N ASN A 526 13.33 9.03 7.77
CA ASN A 526 14.57 9.77 7.90
C ASN A 526 14.41 11.30 7.67
N ILE A 527 13.19 11.84 7.71
CA ILE A 527 12.93 13.26 7.38
C ILE A 527 13.63 14.22 8.34
N GLY A 528 13.74 13.83 9.62
CA GLY A 528 14.30 14.63 10.70
C GLY A 528 15.82 14.71 10.67
N VAL A 529 16.36 15.60 11.50
CA VAL A 529 17.83 15.74 11.70
C VAL A 529 18.43 14.49 12.35
N PHE A 530 17.67 13.87 13.25
CA PHE A 530 17.97 12.63 13.98
C PHE A 530 16.70 11.78 14.08
N ASP A 531 16.84 10.57 14.61
CA ASP A 531 15.69 9.69 14.91
C ASP A 531 14.76 10.37 15.93
N ARG A 532 13.55 10.69 15.48
CA ARG A 532 12.53 11.43 16.24
C ARG A 532 11.94 10.62 17.41
N ASN A 533 12.19 9.31 17.47
CA ASN A 533 11.80 8.46 18.60
C ASN A 533 12.85 8.44 19.72
N MET A 534 14.06 8.95 19.49
CA MET A 534 15.11 8.90 20.50
C MET A 534 14.92 9.98 21.58
N PRO A 535 15.05 9.62 22.87
CA PRO A 535 15.08 10.62 23.93
C PRO A 535 16.33 11.49 23.78
N LEU A 536 16.17 12.81 23.92
CA LEU A 536 17.30 13.73 23.88
C LEU A 536 18.10 13.68 25.19
N PRO A 537 19.45 13.77 25.14
CA PRO A 537 20.33 13.42 26.26
C PRO A 537 20.11 14.20 27.57
N ASN A 538 19.65 15.46 27.53
CA ASN A 538 19.49 16.29 28.73
C ASN A 538 18.02 16.45 29.13
N GLY A 539 17.12 15.62 28.60
CA GLY A 539 15.68 15.70 28.85
C GLY A 539 15.00 16.80 28.05
N GLU A 540 15.60 17.27 26.95
CA GLU A 540 14.91 18.09 25.97
C GLU A 540 13.83 17.29 25.24
N HIS A 541 12.82 17.99 24.73
CA HIS A 541 11.71 17.39 23.99
C HIS A 541 11.62 17.99 22.58
N LEU A 542 11.18 17.16 21.61
CA LEU A 542 11.00 17.58 20.22
C LEU A 542 9.54 17.95 20.00
N GLU A 543 9.29 19.23 19.78
CA GLU A 543 7.98 19.72 19.37
C GLU A 543 7.84 19.60 17.85
N GLN A 544 6.87 18.78 17.43
CA GLN A 544 6.71 18.39 16.03
C GLN A 544 5.60 19.20 15.35
N SER A 545 5.95 19.89 14.26
CA SER A 545 4.99 20.69 13.49
C SER A 545 4.00 19.82 12.72
N ASP A 546 4.45 18.67 12.22
CA ASP A 546 3.60 17.71 11.52
C ASP A 546 2.59 17.04 12.46
N GLY A 547 3.02 16.52 13.61
CA GLY A 547 2.14 15.86 14.59
C GLY A 547 0.94 16.73 14.99
N THR A 548 1.22 18.00 15.32
CA THR A 548 0.19 18.99 15.67
C THR A 548 -0.72 19.32 14.47
N SER A 549 -0.14 19.48 13.28
CA SER A 549 -0.90 19.78 12.05
C SER A 549 -1.80 18.62 11.62
N TRP A 550 -1.34 17.38 11.78
CA TRP A 550 -2.14 16.18 11.54
C TRP A 550 -3.34 16.11 12.48
N MET A 551 -3.17 16.48 13.75
CA MET A 551 -4.28 16.54 14.70
C MET A 551 -5.26 17.67 14.40
N ALA A 552 -4.79 18.82 13.88
CA ALA A 552 -5.68 19.86 13.36
C ALA A 552 -6.52 19.35 12.18
N MET A 553 -5.89 18.64 11.23
CA MET A 553 -6.59 18.00 10.12
C MET A 553 -7.58 16.94 10.62
N PHE A 554 -7.20 16.09 11.59
CA PHE A 554 -8.08 15.08 12.16
C PHE A 554 -9.29 15.72 12.87
N ALA A 555 -9.10 16.80 13.62
CA ALA A 555 -10.18 17.55 14.23
C ALA A 555 -11.16 18.11 13.19
N LEU A 556 -10.66 18.72 12.09
CA LEU A 556 -11.50 19.21 11.00
C LEU A 556 -12.26 18.10 10.29
N ASN A 557 -11.62 16.96 10.01
CA ASN A 557 -12.30 15.81 9.40
C ASN A 557 -13.40 15.26 10.29
N MET A 558 -13.15 15.12 11.60
CA MET A 558 -14.16 14.66 12.56
C MET A 558 -15.32 15.66 12.70
N MET A 559 -15.02 16.96 12.69
CA MET A 559 -16.04 18.01 12.64
C MET A 559 -16.88 17.88 11.37
N ARG A 560 -16.26 17.69 10.19
CA ARG A 560 -16.98 17.56 8.93
C ARG A 560 -17.88 16.33 8.90
N ILE A 561 -17.40 15.18 9.37
CA ILE A 561 -18.20 13.97 9.52
C ILE A 561 -19.40 14.22 10.47
N ALA A 562 -19.17 14.88 11.60
CA ALA A 562 -20.24 15.19 12.55
C ALA A 562 -21.28 16.15 11.96
N LEU A 563 -20.87 17.17 11.20
CA LEU A 563 -21.78 18.08 10.49
C LEU A 563 -22.63 17.32 9.46
N GLU A 564 -22.02 16.41 8.70
CA GLU A 564 -22.74 15.58 7.73
C GLU A 564 -23.79 14.70 8.41
N LEU A 565 -23.42 14.02 9.50
CA LEU A 565 -24.36 13.22 10.30
C LEU A 565 -25.45 14.08 10.96
N ALA A 566 -25.13 15.31 11.35
CA ALA A 566 -26.04 16.23 12.02
C ALA A 566 -27.23 16.65 11.13
N LEU A 567 -27.08 16.59 9.81
CA LEU A 567 -28.17 16.81 8.85
C LEU A 567 -29.29 15.76 8.99
N TYR A 568 -28.97 14.60 9.55
CA TYR A 568 -29.90 13.47 9.74
C TYR A 568 -30.22 13.21 11.22
N ASN A 569 -29.30 13.55 12.13
CA ASN A 569 -29.47 13.38 13.56
C ASN A 569 -28.79 14.53 14.34
N ASN A 570 -29.59 15.44 14.87
CA ASN A 570 -29.14 16.67 15.53
C ASN A 570 -28.22 16.46 16.75
N VAL A 571 -28.14 15.25 17.34
CA VAL A 571 -27.19 14.94 18.43
C VAL A 571 -25.75 15.18 18.00
N TYR A 572 -25.44 15.00 16.71
CA TYR A 572 -24.09 15.23 16.18
C TYR A 572 -23.69 16.71 16.12
N GLU A 573 -24.62 17.67 16.26
CA GLU A 573 -24.28 19.10 16.37
C GLU A 573 -23.37 19.38 17.59
N GLU A 574 -23.59 18.68 18.70
CA GLU A 574 -22.76 18.81 19.91
C GLU A 574 -21.34 18.28 19.67
N MET A 575 -21.22 17.19 18.90
CA MET A 575 -19.92 16.63 18.55
C MET A 575 -19.17 17.49 17.54
N ALA A 576 -19.86 18.03 16.53
CA ALA A 576 -19.29 19.00 15.61
C ALA A 576 -18.69 20.20 16.38
N MET A 577 -19.41 20.69 17.39
CA MET A 577 -18.91 21.76 18.26
C MET A 577 -17.66 21.36 19.04
N LYS A 578 -17.61 20.15 19.60
CA LYS A 578 -16.41 19.66 20.30
C LYS A 578 -15.18 19.74 19.40
N PHE A 579 -15.28 19.25 18.18
CA PHE A 579 -14.14 19.23 17.25
C PHE A 579 -13.80 20.62 16.72
N PHE A 580 -14.80 21.48 16.53
CA PHE A 580 -14.58 22.89 16.22
C PHE A 580 -13.78 23.59 17.32
N GLU A 581 -14.22 23.53 18.58
CA GLU A 581 -13.49 24.16 19.71
C GLU A 581 -12.07 23.58 19.86
N HIS A 582 -11.90 22.27 19.61
CA HIS A 582 -10.59 21.62 19.71
C HIS A 582 -9.64 22.05 18.56
N PHE A 583 -10.15 22.18 17.34
CA PHE A 583 -9.38 22.74 16.22
C PHE A 583 -8.89 24.17 16.55
N LEU A 584 -9.75 25.01 17.14
CA LEU A 584 -9.34 26.36 17.55
C LEU A 584 -8.28 26.35 18.63
N ALA A 585 -8.35 25.41 19.59
CA ALA A 585 -7.31 25.26 20.61
C ALA A 585 -5.96 24.85 20.00
N ILE A 586 -5.95 23.92 19.03
CA ILE A 586 -4.73 23.53 18.29
C ILE A 586 -4.18 24.73 17.51
N ALA A 587 -5.03 25.42 16.75
CA ALA A 587 -4.63 26.61 16.00
C ALA A 587 -4.03 27.68 16.92
N ASN A 588 -4.61 27.87 18.12
CA ASN A 588 -4.10 28.83 19.09
C ASN A 588 -2.72 28.44 19.59
N SER A 589 -2.51 27.15 19.82
CA SER A 589 -1.25 26.62 20.36
C SER A 589 -0.13 26.69 19.31
N LEU A 590 -0.46 26.50 18.04
CA LEU A 590 0.47 26.73 16.92
C LEU A 590 0.85 28.21 16.76
N ASP A 591 -0.10 29.13 16.97
CA ASP A 591 0.13 30.58 16.84
C ASP A 591 0.69 31.24 18.10
N ASN A 592 0.42 30.67 19.28
CA ASN A 592 0.80 31.18 20.60
C ASN A 592 0.99 30.02 21.60
N MET A 593 2.24 29.56 21.80
CA MET A 593 2.56 28.55 22.82
C MET A 593 2.58 29.16 24.22
N GLY A 594 1.42 29.16 24.88
CA GLY A 594 1.32 29.37 26.33
C GLY A 594 1.90 30.69 26.87
N GLU A 595 2.44 30.64 28.11
CA GLU A 595 3.01 31.80 28.82
C GLU A 595 4.37 32.28 28.24
N GLU A 596 4.95 31.54 27.28
CA GLU A 596 6.32 31.74 26.77
C GLU A 596 6.39 32.36 25.35
N CYS A 597 5.25 32.64 24.69
CA CYS A 597 5.18 33.36 23.40
C CYS A 597 6.01 32.75 22.25
N PHE A 598 6.20 31.42 22.19
CA PHE A 598 6.82 30.74 21.05
C PHE A 598 5.76 30.20 20.06
N SER A 599 6.11 29.95 18.81
CA SER A 599 5.21 29.42 17.77
C SER A 599 6.00 28.46 16.88
N LEU A 600 5.40 27.42 16.28
CA LEU A 600 6.12 26.61 15.27
C LEU A 600 6.28 27.34 13.92
N TRP A 601 5.67 28.52 13.77
CA TRP A 601 5.88 29.43 12.66
C TRP A 601 7.01 30.42 12.98
N ASP A 602 8.09 30.35 12.21
CA ASP A 602 9.16 31.35 12.27
C ASP A 602 8.72 32.61 11.51
N GLU A 603 8.54 33.75 12.20
CA GLU A 603 8.13 35.02 11.57
C GLU A 603 9.26 35.65 10.73
N GLU A 604 10.53 35.34 10.99
CA GLU A 604 11.65 35.84 10.19
C GLU A 604 11.75 35.08 8.86
N ASP A 605 11.69 33.75 8.92
CA ASP A 605 11.72 32.92 7.73
C ASP A 605 10.33 32.60 7.18
N GLU A 606 9.24 33.10 7.74
CA GLU A 606 7.86 32.87 7.27
C GLU A 606 7.58 31.39 6.86
N PHE A 607 7.99 30.43 7.69
CA PHE A 607 7.88 28.99 7.43
C PHE A 607 7.73 28.19 8.73
N PHE A 608 7.15 26.99 8.64
CA PHE A 608 6.96 26.11 9.79
C PHE A 608 8.15 25.18 10.01
N TYR A 609 8.57 25.03 11.26
CA TYR A 609 9.68 24.17 11.67
C TYR A 609 9.35 23.36 12.91
N ASP A 610 10.00 22.20 13.04
CA ASP A 610 10.10 21.52 14.33
C ASP A 610 10.97 22.36 15.29
N ALA A 611 10.76 22.20 16.59
CA ALA A 611 11.54 22.89 17.60
C ALA A 611 12.03 21.92 18.69
N ILE A 612 13.19 22.21 19.27
CA ILE A 612 13.66 21.56 20.49
C ILE A 612 13.30 22.47 21.66
N ALA A 613 12.49 21.95 22.58
CA ALA A 613 12.16 22.59 23.84
C ALA A 613 13.09 22.07 24.94
N SER A 614 13.83 22.96 25.58
CA SER A 614 14.64 22.64 26.75
C SER A 614 13.79 22.57 28.01
N SER A 615 14.30 21.90 29.04
CA SER A 615 13.64 21.82 30.36
C SER A 615 13.58 23.17 31.11
N ASP A 616 14.35 24.16 30.68
CA ASP A 616 14.38 25.51 31.24
C ASP A 616 13.43 26.50 30.51
N GLY A 617 12.68 26.04 29.50
CA GLY A 617 11.72 26.85 28.73
C GLY A 617 12.30 27.52 27.47
N ASP A 618 13.61 27.40 27.22
CA ASP A 618 14.19 27.89 25.96
C ASP A 618 13.81 26.97 24.79
N HIS A 619 13.53 27.55 23.62
CA HIS A 619 13.15 26.82 22.41
C HIS A 619 14.09 27.14 21.24
N MET A 620 14.38 26.15 20.41
CA MET A 620 15.27 26.27 19.25
C MET A 620 14.63 25.66 18.01
N TYR A 621 14.40 26.47 16.97
CA TYR A 621 13.94 25.97 15.68
C TYR A 621 14.98 25.09 14.99
N LEU A 622 14.53 23.93 14.52
CA LEU A 622 15.23 23.13 13.53
C LEU A 622 14.90 23.68 12.14
N LYS A 623 15.64 24.70 11.69
CA LYS A 623 15.44 25.41 10.39
C LYS A 623 15.78 24.56 9.16
N LEU A 624 15.23 23.35 9.10
CA LEU A 624 15.32 22.39 8.01
C LEU A 624 13.99 22.40 7.22
N ARG A 625 14.00 22.94 6.01
CA ARG A 625 12.82 23.07 5.14
C ARG A 625 12.46 21.74 4.49
N THR A 626 11.59 21.02 5.16
CA THR A 626 11.04 19.74 4.69
C THR A 626 9.54 19.85 4.42
N ILE A 627 8.94 18.78 3.89
CA ILE A 627 7.48 18.65 3.78
C ILE A 627 6.75 18.79 5.12
N VAL A 628 7.42 18.59 6.26
CA VAL A 628 6.86 18.81 7.60
C VAL A 628 6.33 20.23 7.74
N GLY A 629 7.08 21.21 7.22
CA GLY A 629 6.65 22.60 7.21
C GLY A 629 5.52 22.91 6.23
N LEU A 630 5.17 21.97 5.34
CA LEU A 630 4.05 22.08 4.38
C LEU A 630 2.76 21.40 4.90
N ILE A 631 2.86 20.42 5.81
CA ILE A 631 1.72 19.67 6.39
C ILE A 631 0.65 20.57 7.03
N PRO A 632 0.94 21.73 7.68
CA PRO A 632 -0.10 22.64 8.17
C PRO A 632 -1.16 23.02 7.12
N MET A 633 -0.82 22.97 5.84
CA MET A 633 -1.74 23.24 4.73
C MET A 633 -2.89 22.22 4.62
N PHE A 634 -2.70 20.99 5.11
CA PHE A 634 -3.70 19.92 5.00
C PHE A 634 -4.88 20.11 5.95
N ALA A 635 -4.70 20.89 7.01
CA ALA A 635 -5.77 21.31 7.89
C ALA A 635 -6.55 22.46 7.22
N VAL A 636 -7.45 22.10 6.32
CA VAL A 636 -8.34 23.04 5.61
C VAL A 636 -9.73 22.42 5.43
N GLU A 637 -10.78 23.11 5.85
CA GLU A 637 -12.18 22.75 5.65
C GLU A 637 -12.98 23.98 5.22
N VAL A 638 -13.95 23.79 4.32
CA VAL A 638 -14.85 24.86 3.88
C VAL A 638 -16.29 24.48 4.20
N ILE A 639 -16.98 25.38 4.91
CA ILE A 639 -18.38 25.18 5.31
C ILE A 639 -19.24 26.23 4.61
N ASP A 640 -20.34 25.76 4.04
CA ASP A 640 -21.28 26.59 3.30
C ASP A 640 -22.38 27.12 4.25
N ASP A 641 -22.79 28.38 4.08
CA ASP A 641 -23.88 28.99 4.85
C ASP A 641 -25.13 28.12 4.92
N GLU A 642 -25.50 27.47 3.81
CA GLU A 642 -26.71 26.63 3.74
C GLU A 642 -26.66 25.47 4.73
N MET A 643 -25.49 24.83 4.90
CA MET A 643 -25.29 23.77 5.88
C MET A 643 -25.45 24.32 7.29
N ILE A 644 -24.93 25.51 7.57
CA ILE A 644 -24.99 26.13 8.90
C ILE A 644 -26.41 26.55 9.25
N GLU A 645 -27.19 27.08 8.30
CA GLU A 645 -28.60 27.40 8.53
C GLU A 645 -29.44 26.15 8.83
N LYS A 646 -29.06 24.99 8.31
CA LYS A 646 -29.70 23.69 8.63
C LYS A 646 -29.31 23.17 10.03
N LEU A 647 -28.30 23.73 10.68
CA LEU A 647 -27.74 23.27 11.96
C LEU A 647 -27.78 24.40 13.03
N PRO A 648 -28.98 24.72 13.57
CA PRO A 648 -29.17 25.91 14.39
C PRO A 648 -28.46 25.86 15.76
N ASN A 649 -28.24 24.68 16.35
CA ASN A 649 -27.55 24.57 17.63
C ASN A 649 -26.04 24.79 17.44
N PHE A 650 -25.46 24.19 16.41
CA PHE A 650 -24.08 24.43 15.99
C PHE A 650 -23.86 25.91 15.71
N LYS A 651 -24.70 26.53 14.87
CA LYS A 651 -24.65 27.96 14.55
C LYS A 651 -24.66 28.83 15.80
N LYS A 652 -25.63 28.62 16.69
CA LYS A 652 -25.78 29.41 17.94
C LYS A 652 -24.53 29.33 18.81
N ARG A 653 -23.99 28.13 18.99
CA ARG A 653 -22.84 27.91 19.88
C ARG A 653 -21.53 28.38 19.26
N MET A 654 -21.37 28.24 17.95
CA MET A 654 -20.25 28.80 17.19
C MET A 654 -20.24 30.33 17.31
N THR A 655 -21.38 30.99 17.11
CA THR A 655 -21.52 32.44 17.35
C THR A 655 -21.12 32.82 18.77
N TRP A 656 -21.58 32.05 19.78
CA TRP A 656 -21.17 32.29 21.16
C TRP A 656 -19.66 32.18 21.36
N VAL A 657 -18.98 31.17 20.77
CA VAL A 657 -17.52 31.03 20.85
C VAL A 657 -16.83 32.23 20.22
N LEU A 658 -17.25 32.66 19.04
CA LEU A 658 -16.68 33.81 18.34
C LEU A 658 -16.87 35.13 19.12
N GLU A 659 -17.99 35.29 19.83
CA GLU A 659 -18.27 36.49 20.63
C GLU A 659 -17.58 36.49 22.01
N ASN A 660 -17.36 35.31 22.62
CA ASN A 660 -16.92 35.20 24.02
C ASN A 660 -15.46 34.71 24.18
N LYS A 661 -14.83 34.18 23.13
CA LYS A 661 -13.42 33.76 23.12
C LYS A 661 -12.65 34.52 22.04
N PRO A 662 -12.37 35.82 22.23
CA PRO A 662 -11.81 36.69 21.19
C PRO A 662 -10.43 36.23 20.70
N GLU A 663 -9.60 35.63 21.56
CA GLU A 663 -8.34 35.01 21.14
C GLU A 663 -8.56 33.88 20.12
N LEU A 664 -9.55 33.01 20.34
CA LEU A 664 -9.90 31.95 19.38
C LEU A 664 -10.62 32.49 18.14
N ALA A 665 -11.43 33.54 18.31
CA ALA A 665 -12.10 34.22 17.21
C ALA A 665 -11.12 34.92 16.26
N ALA A 666 -9.99 35.43 16.77
CA ALA A 666 -8.91 35.97 15.97
C ALA A 666 -8.27 34.88 15.08
N LEU A 667 -8.28 33.63 15.55
CA LEU A 667 -7.89 32.45 14.78
C LEU A 667 -8.99 31.94 13.86
N VAL A 668 -10.18 32.57 13.80
CA VAL A 668 -11.24 32.39 12.78
C VAL A 668 -11.52 33.72 12.07
N SER A 669 -10.60 34.69 12.20
CA SER A 669 -10.65 36.03 11.62
C SER A 669 -11.24 36.00 10.21
N HIS A 670 -12.35 36.73 10.07
CA HIS A 670 -13.22 36.83 8.89
C HIS A 670 -14.35 35.80 8.73
N TRP A 671 -14.87 35.19 9.81
CA TRP A 671 -16.18 34.50 9.73
C TRP A 671 -17.28 35.36 9.07
N GLU A 672 -17.27 36.67 9.32
CA GLU A 672 -18.21 37.62 8.70
C GLU A 672 -17.89 37.98 7.24
N VAL A 673 -16.65 37.77 6.77
CA VAL A 673 -16.28 37.95 5.36
C VAL A 673 -16.53 36.65 4.63
N LYS A 674 -17.74 36.57 4.11
CA LYS A 674 -18.17 35.56 3.16
C LYS A 674 -17.20 35.53 1.98
N GLY A 675 -16.65 34.35 1.69
CA GLY A 675 -16.04 34.07 0.39
C GLY A 675 -17.09 34.18 -0.72
N ASN A 676 -16.75 33.76 -1.93
CA ASN A 676 -17.75 33.68 -3.00
C ASN A 676 -18.91 32.77 -2.52
N GLU A 677 -20.16 33.19 -2.73
CA GLU A 677 -21.38 32.43 -2.35
C GLU A 677 -21.63 32.21 -0.83
N SER A 678 -21.03 32.98 0.08
CA SER A 678 -21.23 32.81 1.54
C SER A 678 -20.61 31.55 2.14
N LYS A 679 -19.35 31.30 1.81
CA LYS A 679 -18.55 30.20 2.37
C LYS A 679 -17.66 30.68 3.51
N HIS A 680 -17.36 29.79 4.44
CA HIS A 680 -16.46 30.00 5.58
C HIS A 680 -15.25 29.07 5.52
N LEU A 681 -14.06 29.61 5.80
CA LEU A 681 -12.79 28.87 5.81
C LEU A 681 -12.35 28.55 7.24
N LEU A 682 -12.08 27.28 7.51
CA LEU A 682 -11.37 26.82 8.70
C LEU A 682 -10.05 26.21 8.27
N SER A 683 -8.95 26.89 8.60
CA SER A 683 -7.61 26.43 8.29
C SER A 683 -6.55 27.05 9.20
N LEU A 684 -5.44 26.32 9.38
CA LEU A 684 -4.20 26.80 10.01
C LEU A 684 -3.48 27.86 9.15
N LEU A 685 -3.65 27.82 7.82
CA LEU A 685 -3.02 28.75 6.89
C LEU A 685 -4.02 29.76 6.35
N ARG A 686 -3.61 31.03 6.29
CA ARG A 686 -4.43 32.12 5.73
C ARG A 686 -3.63 33.12 4.93
N GLY A 687 -4.23 33.62 3.86
CA GLY A 687 -3.83 34.84 3.17
C GLY A 687 -2.33 34.91 2.93
N HIS A 688 -1.65 35.71 3.77
CA HIS A 688 -0.19 35.88 3.75
C HIS A 688 0.59 34.59 3.98
N ARG A 689 0.34 33.86 5.09
CA ARG A 689 1.10 32.63 5.42
C ARG A 689 0.96 31.56 4.34
N LEU A 690 -0.25 31.41 3.78
CA LEU A 690 -0.46 30.52 2.63
C LEU A 690 0.37 30.95 1.41
N LYS A 691 0.38 32.24 1.06
CA LYS A 691 1.21 32.76 -0.05
C LYS A 691 2.70 32.52 0.19
N ARG A 692 3.20 32.69 1.41
CA ARG A 692 4.61 32.46 1.77
C ARG A 692 5.00 30.99 1.64
N LEU A 693 4.17 30.11 2.18
CA LEU A 693 4.36 28.67 2.09
C LEU A 693 4.35 28.19 0.62
N LEU A 694 3.38 28.65 -0.16
CA LEU A 694 3.29 28.32 -1.59
C LEU A 694 4.46 28.89 -2.39
N SER A 695 4.97 30.07 -2.05
CA SER A 695 6.14 30.63 -2.76
C SER A 695 7.40 29.77 -2.60
N ARG A 696 7.56 29.08 -1.46
CA ARG A 696 8.66 28.11 -1.29
C ARG A 696 8.34 26.78 -1.96
N MET A 697 7.13 26.26 -1.76
CA MET A 697 6.70 24.98 -2.33
C MET A 697 6.77 24.96 -3.86
N LEU A 698 6.46 26.09 -4.50
CA LEU A 698 6.40 26.25 -5.96
C LEU A 698 7.70 26.80 -6.57
N ASP A 699 8.78 26.91 -5.79
CA ASP A 699 10.12 27.29 -6.25
C ASP A 699 10.89 26.05 -6.73
N SER A 700 11.33 26.08 -7.99
CA SER A 700 12.12 25.02 -8.61
C SER A 700 13.48 24.76 -7.95
N LYS A 701 14.05 25.77 -7.28
CA LYS A 701 15.30 25.69 -6.52
C LYS A 701 15.11 25.12 -5.12
N GLN A 702 13.86 24.93 -4.70
CA GLN A 702 13.48 24.36 -3.41
C GLN A 702 12.66 23.10 -3.67
N PHE A 703 11.35 23.13 -3.46
CA PHE A 703 10.52 21.93 -3.46
C PHE A 703 10.00 21.52 -4.84
N LEU A 704 9.79 22.44 -5.79
CA LEU A 704 9.11 22.12 -7.04
C LEU A 704 10.03 21.38 -8.02
N SER A 705 9.70 20.12 -8.31
CA SER A 705 10.31 19.30 -9.35
C SER A 705 9.48 19.30 -10.63
N GLU A 706 10.07 18.86 -11.74
CA GLU A 706 9.36 18.52 -12.98
C GLU A 706 8.29 17.44 -12.74
N PHE A 707 8.47 16.62 -11.71
CA PHE A 707 7.64 15.44 -11.45
C PHE A 707 6.74 15.53 -10.21
N GLY A 708 6.78 16.63 -9.45
CA GLY A 708 5.99 16.79 -8.23
C GLY A 708 6.66 17.73 -7.22
N VAL A 709 6.20 17.69 -5.97
CA VAL A 709 6.81 18.39 -4.82
C VAL A 709 7.75 17.42 -4.11
N ARG A 710 9.01 17.82 -3.95
CA ARG A 710 10.07 17.08 -3.23
C ARG A 710 9.79 17.04 -1.73
N ALA A 711 10.28 16.00 -1.06
CA ALA A 711 10.15 15.88 0.39
C ALA A 711 11.09 16.82 1.19
N LEU A 712 12.22 17.23 0.60
CA LEU A 712 13.18 18.18 1.17
C LEU A 712 13.51 19.26 0.15
N SER A 713 13.70 20.50 0.62
CA SER A 713 14.15 21.61 -0.23
C SER A 713 15.48 21.27 -0.92
N LYS A 714 15.54 21.48 -2.23
CA LYS A 714 16.76 21.27 -3.03
C LYS A 714 17.91 22.21 -2.65
N GLU A 715 17.64 23.29 -1.92
CA GLU A 715 18.70 24.22 -1.46
C GLU A 715 19.79 23.52 -0.62
N TYR A 716 19.43 22.43 0.07
CA TYR A 716 20.33 21.64 0.90
C TYR A 716 21.27 20.73 0.09
N GLU A 717 21.18 20.76 -1.25
CA GLU A 717 22.20 20.20 -2.14
C GLU A 717 23.48 21.03 -2.08
N GLU A 718 23.36 22.36 -2.23
CA GLU A 718 24.48 23.30 -2.19
C GLU A 718 24.83 23.71 -0.75
N ASN A 719 23.83 23.81 0.13
CA ASN A 719 23.98 24.31 1.50
C ASN A 719 23.41 23.31 2.52
N PRO A 720 24.06 22.15 2.77
CA PRO A 720 23.56 21.17 3.74
C PRO A 720 23.29 21.80 5.11
N PHE A 721 22.17 21.41 5.72
CA PHE A 721 21.83 21.83 7.08
C PHE A 721 22.78 21.16 8.07
N THR A 722 23.29 21.92 9.04
CA THR A 722 24.19 21.43 10.09
C THR A 722 23.71 21.88 11.46
N LEU A 723 23.74 20.97 12.44
CA LEU A 723 23.41 21.25 13.84
C LEU A 723 24.44 20.58 14.74
N ASN A 724 25.09 21.35 15.62
CA ASN A 724 25.84 20.78 16.73
C ASN A 724 24.93 20.71 17.94
N LEU A 725 24.57 19.49 18.36
CA LEU A 725 23.75 19.26 19.54
C LEU A 725 24.51 18.31 20.47
N ASN A 726 24.80 18.79 21.69
CA ASN A 726 25.49 18.02 22.72
C ASN A 726 26.84 17.42 22.25
N GLY A 727 27.59 18.15 21.42
CA GLY A 727 28.89 17.71 20.89
C GLY A 727 28.81 16.71 19.74
N THR A 728 27.59 16.36 19.28
CA THR A 728 27.37 15.58 18.05
C THR A 728 27.06 16.53 16.90
N ASP A 729 27.81 16.42 15.80
CA ASP A 729 27.55 17.16 14.56
C ASP A 729 26.57 16.38 13.68
N TYR A 730 25.36 16.90 13.54
CA TYR A 730 24.37 16.41 12.61
C TYR A 730 24.47 17.16 11.29
N LYS A 731 24.29 16.43 10.18
CA LYS A 731 24.26 16.99 8.83
C LYS A 731 23.13 16.36 8.02
N VAL A 732 22.31 17.20 7.41
CA VAL A 732 21.24 16.80 6.49
C VAL A 732 21.50 17.47 5.14
N LYS A 733 21.53 16.67 4.07
CA LYS A 733 21.65 17.16 2.68
C LYS A 733 20.45 16.71 1.87
N TYR A 734 20.25 17.37 0.73
CA TYR A 734 19.33 16.89 -0.30
C TYR A 734 19.85 15.59 -0.92
N THR A 735 19.07 14.54 -0.83
CA THR A 735 19.34 13.22 -1.39
C THR A 735 18.14 12.83 -2.25
N PRO A 736 18.21 12.95 -3.59
CA PRO A 736 17.02 12.91 -4.42
C PRO A 736 16.45 11.51 -4.67
N ALA A 737 17.17 10.43 -4.31
CA ALA A 737 16.77 9.04 -4.53
C ALA A 737 16.94 8.19 -3.27
N GLU A 738 17.78 7.16 -3.27
CA GLU A 738 18.00 6.26 -2.13
C GLU A 738 18.63 7.00 -0.94
N SER A 739 18.42 6.50 0.28
CA SER A 739 19.00 7.08 1.50
C SER A 739 20.53 6.89 1.52
N ASP A 740 21.26 7.91 1.95
CA ASP A 740 22.70 7.81 2.20
C ASP A 740 23.04 7.35 3.63
N SER A 741 22.03 6.94 4.40
CA SER A 741 22.15 6.50 5.79
C SER A 741 21.31 5.24 6.07
N GLY A 742 21.67 4.50 7.12
CA GLY A 742 20.94 3.30 7.56
C GLY A 742 19.82 3.55 8.59
N LEU A 743 19.39 4.80 8.80
CA LEU A 743 18.26 5.10 9.70
C LEU A 743 17.00 4.37 9.19
N PHE A 744 16.28 3.71 10.11
CA PHE A 744 15.07 2.92 9.81
C PHE A 744 15.25 1.85 8.72
N GLY A 745 16.35 1.08 8.78
CA GLY A 745 16.66 0.03 7.80
C GLY A 745 17.28 0.56 6.50
N GLY A 746 17.04 1.84 6.17
CA GLY A 746 17.70 2.54 5.08
C GLY A 746 17.15 2.20 3.69
N ASN A 747 15.88 1.78 3.61
CA ASN A 747 15.16 1.47 2.37
C ASN A 747 14.39 2.69 1.83
N SER A 748 13.75 3.42 2.73
CA SER A 748 12.95 4.58 2.39
C SER A 748 13.76 5.86 2.56
N ASN A 749 13.46 6.87 1.74
CA ASN A 749 14.12 8.17 1.85
C ASN A 749 13.14 9.34 1.67
N TRP A 750 13.04 10.18 2.71
CA TRP A 750 12.24 11.39 2.74
C TRP A 750 13.09 12.66 2.56
N ARG A 751 14.41 12.56 2.34
CA ARG A 751 15.31 13.72 2.20
C ARG A 751 15.47 14.24 0.77
N GLY A 752 14.43 14.14 -0.04
CA GLY A 752 14.45 14.70 -1.39
C GLY A 752 13.53 14.08 -2.44
N PRO A 753 13.18 12.77 -2.37
CA PRO A 753 12.30 12.16 -3.35
C PRO A 753 10.88 12.72 -3.35
N ILE A 754 10.11 12.32 -4.37
CA ILE A 754 8.70 12.67 -4.55
C ILE A 754 7.85 11.49 -4.10
N TRP A 755 6.89 11.76 -3.22
CA TRP A 755 5.98 10.78 -2.64
C TRP A 755 4.54 11.10 -3.01
N PHE A 756 3.82 10.09 -3.53
CA PHE A 756 2.41 10.19 -3.92
C PHE A 756 1.47 10.65 -2.80
N PRO A 757 1.49 10.07 -1.57
CA PRO A 757 0.50 10.43 -0.54
C PRO A 757 0.53 11.92 -0.18
N ILE A 758 1.72 12.48 0.04
CA ILE A 758 1.89 13.91 0.38
C ILE A 758 1.50 14.81 -0.79
N ASN A 759 1.95 14.49 -2.01
CA ASN A 759 1.58 15.27 -3.20
C ASN A 759 0.07 15.25 -3.47
N PHE A 760 -0.58 14.11 -3.21
CA PHE A 760 -2.03 13.99 -3.35
C PHE A 760 -2.77 14.89 -2.34
N LEU A 761 -2.35 14.90 -1.07
CA LEU A 761 -2.91 15.80 -0.06
C LEU A 761 -2.65 17.28 -0.37
N ILE A 762 -1.49 17.63 -0.95
CA ILE A 762 -1.22 18.98 -1.46
C ILE A 762 -2.26 19.37 -2.51
N ILE A 763 -2.49 18.50 -3.50
CA ILE A 763 -3.45 18.75 -4.59
C ILE A 763 -4.87 18.92 -4.03
N GLU A 764 -5.32 18.05 -3.13
CA GLU A 764 -6.66 18.18 -2.51
C GLU A 764 -6.78 19.46 -1.67
N SER A 765 -5.73 19.82 -0.93
CA SER A 765 -5.74 21.02 -0.09
C SER A 765 -5.82 22.29 -0.95
N LEU A 766 -5.07 22.36 -2.06
CA LEU A 766 -5.15 23.46 -3.02
C LEU A 766 -6.55 23.60 -3.62
N GLN A 767 -7.22 22.49 -3.94
CA GLN A 767 -8.60 22.49 -4.43
C GLN A 767 -9.58 23.00 -3.37
N ARG A 768 -9.39 22.61 -2.10
CA ARG A 768 -10.20 23.12 -0.97
C ARG A 768 -9.99 24.61 -0.74
N PHE A 769 -8.75 25.10 -0.76
CA PHE A 769 -8.49 26.54 -0.68
C PHE A 769 -9.07 27.30 -1.87
N PHE A 770 -8.98 26.75 -3.09
CA PHE A 770 -9.61 27.36 -4.27
C PHE A 770 -11.13 27.48 -4.12
N PHE A 771 -11.79 26.45 -3.59
CA PHE A 771 -13.23 26.46 -3.38
C PHE A 771 -13.71 27.62 -2.50
N TYR A 772 -12.88 28.06 -1.52
CA TYR A 772 -13.14 29.26 -0.72
C TYR A 772 -12.70 30.56 -1.40
N TYR A 773 -11.44 30.62 -1.85
CA TYR A 773 -10.82 31.86 -2.31
C TYR A 773 -11.22 32.29 -3.73
N SER A 774 -11.82 31.40 -4.53
CA SER A 774 -12.20 31.66 -5.92
C SER A 774 -10.95 31.92 -6.81
N PRO A 775 -11.09 32.17 -8.13
CA PRO A 775 -9.96 32.46 -9.01
C PRO A 775 -9.16 33.72 -8.69
N ASP A 776 -9.62 34.58 -7.77
CA ASP A 776 -8.99 35.86 -7.43
C ASP A 776 -7.73 35.71 -6.57
N PHE A 777 -7.58 34.57 -5.88
CA PHE A 777 -6.37 34.29 -5.11
C PHE A 777 -5.27 33.75 -6.02
N LEU A 778 -4.41 34.66 -6.43
CA LEU A 778 -3.31 34.39 -7.34
C LEU A 778 -1.98 34.23 -6.59
N VAL A 779 -1.21 33.23 -7.03
CA VAL A 779 0.15 32.93 -6.55
C VAL A 779 1.07 32.79 -7.75
N GLU A 780 2.32 33.21 -7.60
CA GLU A 780 3.31 33.09 -8.66
C GLU A 780 3.66 31.62 -8.91
N TYR A 781 3.50 31.14 -10.14
CA TYR A 781 3.71 29.74 -10.52
C TYR A 781 4.39 29.59 -11.89
N PRO A 782 5.56 28.91 -11.96
CA PRO A 782 6.47 28.63 -10.83
C PRO A 782 6.93 29.92 -10.14
N THR A 783 7.39 29.83 -8.89
CA THR A 783 7.94 31.00 -8.19
C THR A 783 9.16 31.56 -8.92
N GLY A 784 9.25 32.89 -9.03
CA GLY A 784 10.27 33.59 -9.82
C GLY A 784 10.02 33.67 -11.34
N SER A 785 8.88 33.18 -11.84
CA SER A 785 8.54 33.20 -13.28
C SER A 785 7.85 34.48 -13.78
N GLY A 786 7.34 35.31 -12.87
CA GLY A 786 6.46 36.44 -13.15
C GLY A 786 5.04 36.06 -13.60
N LYS A 787 4.71 34.78 -13.69
CA LYS A 787 3.38 34.28 -14.05
C LYS A 787 2.58 33.95 -12.80
N TYR A 788 1.30 34.32 -12.79
CA TYR A 788 0.41 34.08 -11.67
C TYR A 788 -0.73 33.14 -12.09
N SER A 789 -1.02 32.17 -11.23
CA SER A 789 -2.08 31.19 -11.41
C SER A 789 -2.94 31.12 -10.16
N ASN A 790 -4.19 30.70 -10.32
CA ASN A 790 -5.05 30.37 -9.19
C ASN A 790 -4.73 28.98 -8.64
N LEU A 791 -5.25 28.65 -7.46
CA LEU A 791 -4.90 27.41 -6.75
C LEU A 791 -5.37 26.13 -7.47
N ASP A 792 -6.47 26.17 -8.24
CA ASP A 792 -6.97 25.02 -9.01
C ASP A 792 -6.13 24.77 -10.28
N GLU A 793 -5.65 25.83 -10.93
CA GLU A 793 -4.65 25.72 -12.00
C GLU A 793 -3.34 25.11 -11.50
N ILE A 794 -2.89 25.48 -10.30
CA ILE A 794 -1.69 24.91 -9.67
C ILE A 794 -1.93 23.44 -9.32
N ALA A 795 -3.07 23.09 -8.72
CA ALA A 795 -3.44 21.71 -8.40
C ALA A 795 -3.46 20.81 -9.65
N GLU A 796 -4.03 21.30 -10.76
CA GLU A 796 -4.03 20.62 -12.06
C GLU A 796 -2.61 20.51 -12.64
N ALA A 797 -1.77 21.54 -12.49
CA ALA A 797 -0.39 21.48 -12.96
C ALA A 797 0.44 20.46 -12.17
N LEU A 798 0.27 20.36 -10.85
CA LEU A 798 0.90 19.33 -10.01
C LEU A 798 0.39 17.93 -10.36
N SER A 799 -0.91 17.78 -10.62
CA SER A 799 -1.51 16.53 -11.11
C SER A 799 -0.82 16.05 -12.39
N ARG A 800 -0.60 16.96 -13.35
CA ARG A 800 0.10 16.63 -14.61
C ARG A 800 1.56 16.25 -14.40
N ARG A 801 2.26 16.87 -13.46
CA ARG A 801 3.64 16.51 -13.11
C ARG A 801 3.71 15.08 -12.58
N LEU A 802 2.82 14.70 -11.66
CA LEU A 802 2.74 13.32 -11.18
C LEU A 802 2.37 12.35 -12.30
N SER A 803 1.39 12.68 -13.15
CA SER A 803 1.05 11.84 -14.30
C SER A 803 2.21 11.66 -15.27
N SER A 804 3.04 12.69 -15.47
CA SER A 804 4.18 12.64 -16.37
C SER A 804 5.23 11.60 -15.96
N LEU A 805 5.28 11.19 -14.69
CA LEU A 805 6.15 10.10 -14.24
C LEU A 805 5.92 8.81 -15.04
N PHE A 806 4.65 8.54 -15.39
CA PHE A 806 4.22 7.31 -16.04
C PHE A 806 3.94 7.47 -17.52
N LEU A 807 3.46 8.63 -17.96
CA LEU A 807 3.05 8.84 -19.35
C LEU A 807 4.25 8.97 -20.28
N LYS A 808 4.05 8.56 -21.53
CA LYS A 808 5.05 8.78 -22.60
C LYS A 808 5.27 10.26 -22.84
N ASP A 809 6.54 10.65 -22.88
CA ASP A 809 6.97 11.96 -23.36
C ASP A 809 6.93 12.05 -24.91
N GLU A 810 7.38 13.17 -25.46
CA GLU A 810 7.45 13.39 -26.91
C GLU A 810 8.40 12.44 -27.66
N HIS A 811 9.32 11.79 -26.94
CA HIS A 811 10.24 10.78 -27.44
C HIS A 811 9.75 9.35 -27.21
N GLY A 812 8.60 9.17 -26.55
CA GLY A 812 8.03 7.87 -26.21
C GLY A 812 8.63 7.23 -24.95
N ASN A 813 9.41 7.97 -24.17
CA ASN A 813 10.02 7.50 -22.92
C ASN A 813 9.12 7.78 -21.72
N ARG A 814 9.30 7.01 -20.64
CA ARG A 814 8.60 7.17 -19.36
C ARG A 814 9.61 7.46 -18.24
N PRO A 815 9.53 8.57 -17.50
CA PRO A 815 10.51 8.92 -16.47
C PRO A 815 10.81 7.81 -15.46
N PHE A 816 9.81 7.06 -14.99
CA PHE A 816 10.03 5.99 -14.00
C PHE A 816 11.03 4.91 -14.47
N ASN A 817 11.13 4.67 -15.78
CA ASN A 817 12.03 3.68 -16.38
C ASN A 817 13.40 4.25 -16.77
N SER A 818 13.73 5.49 -16.42
CA SER A 818 14.92 6.18 -16.95
C SER A 818 16.26 5.59 -16.51
N GLN A 819 16.28 4.68 -15.53
CA GLN A 819 17.50 4.00 -15.08
C GLN A 819 18.07 3.04 -16.13
N TYR A 820 17.21 2.36 -16.91
CA TYR A 820 17.63 1.32 -17.84
C TYR A 820 17.08 1.57 -19.26
N PRO A 821 17.95 1.79 -20.28
CA PRO A 821 17.51 2.05 -21.66
C PRO A 821 16.58 0.99 -22.23
N ARG A 822 16.77 -0.28 -21.82
CA ARG A 822 15.94 -1.39 -22.26
C ARG A 822 14.47 -1.18 -21.90
N PHE A 823 14.18 -0.75 -20.67
CA PHE A 823 12.80 -0.52 -20.21
C PHE A 823 12.13 0.68 -20.87
N GLN A 824 12.88 1.51 -21.59
CA GLN A 824 12.34 2.61 -22.41
C GLN A 824 11.99 2.14 -23.82
N THR A 825 12.91 1.41 -24.47
CA THR A 825 12.84 1.20 -25.92
C THR A 825 12.39 -0.20 -26.33
N ASP A 826 12.60 -1.22 -25.48
CA ASP A 826 12.26 -2.60 -25.80
C ASP A 826 10.72 -2.78 -25.80
N PRO A 827 10.10 -3.20 -26.92
CA PRO A 827 8.65 -3.40 -26.98
C PRO A 827 8.13 -4.45 -25.99
N ASP A 828 8.99 -5.33 -25.50
CA ASP A 828 8.64 -6.35 -24.51
C ASP A 828 8.78 -5.85 -23.07
N PHE A 829 9.09 -4.57 -22.84
CA PHE A 829 9.21 -4.00 -21.48
C PHE A 829 8.52 -2.64 -21.35
N LYS A 830 8.60 -1.77 -22.35
CA LYS A 830 8.25 -0.34 -22.25
C LYS A 830 6.80 0.00 -21.89
N ASP A 831 5.88 -0.95 -22.07
CA ASP A 831 4.44 -0.77 -21.83
C ASP A 831 3.94 -1.55 -20.60
N TYR A 832 4.86 -2.17 -19.85
CA TYR A 832 4.56 -2.78 -18.56
C TYR A 832 4.94 -1.81 -17.44
N ILE A 833 3.92 -1.34 -16.73
CA ILE A 833 4.03 -0.24 -15.78
C ILE A 833 4.29 -0.80 -14.39
N LEU A 834 5.37 -0.32 -13.76
CA LEU A 834 5.67 -0.56 -12.35
C LEU A 834 5.32 0.70 -11.56
N PHE A 835 4.85 0.49 -10.33
CA PHE A 835 4.42 1.56 -9.43
C PHE A 835 5.32 1.51 -8.21
N TYR A 836 6.24 2.47 -8.14
CA TYR A 836 7.29 2.51 -7.15
C TYR A 836 6.82 3.16 -5.84
N GLU A 837 7.51 2.83 -4.75
CA GLU A 837 7.32 3.45 -3.44
C GLU A 837 7.46 4.98 -3.51
N TYR A 838 8.54 5.46 -4.14
CA TYR A 838 8.81 6.87 -4.37
C TYR A 838 9.59 7.11 -5.68
N PHE A 839 9.77 8.38 -6.03
CA PHE A 839 10.39 8.77 -7.30
C PHE A 839 11.54 9.75 -7.07
N HIS A 840 12.60 9.61 -7.86
CA HIS A 840 13.75 10.49 -7.80
C HIS A 840 13.33 11.94 -7.99
N GLY A 841 13.69 12.82 -7.05
CA GLY A 841 13.20 14.21 -6.99
C GLY A 841 13.62 15.13 -8.14
N ASP A 842 14.41 14.63 -9.11
CA ASP A 842 14.96 15.41 -10.22
C ASP A 842 14.80 14.71 -11.58
N THR A 843 14.87 13.39 -11.63
CA THR A 843 14.74 12.62 -12.89
C THR A 843 13.43 11.87 -13.02
N GLY A 844 12.69 11.69 -11.92
CA GLY A 844 11.44 10.95 -11.91
C GLY A 844 11.60 9.43 -12.06
N ARG A 845 12.83 8.87 -12.00
CA ARG A 845 13.01 7.40 -11.96
C ARG A 845 12.32 6.80 -10.74
N GLY A 846 11.80 5.58 -10.88
CA GLY A 846 11.28 4.81 -9.76
C GLY A 846 12.38 4.41 -8.78
N VAL A 847 12.06 4.39 -7.48
CA VAL A 847 12.97 4.02 -6.38
C VAL A 847 12.18 3.32 -5.26
N GLY A 848 12.84 2.40 -4.55
CA GLY A 848 12.20 1.56 -3.53
C GLY A 848 11.29 0.50 -4.14
N ALA A 849 10.34 0.00 -3.35
CA ALA A 849 9.46 -1.11 -3.73
C ALA A 849 8.81 -0.92 -5.10
N SER A 850 9.11 -1.81 -6.06
CA SER A 850 8.67 -1.67 -7.46
C SER A 850 7.21 -2.08 -7.72
N HIS A 851 6.56 -2.73 -6.76
CA HIS A 851 5.14 -3.09 -6.79
C HIS A 851 4.34 -2.42 -5.66
N GLN A 852 4.81 -1.25 -5.18
CA GLN A 852 4.02 -0.32 -4.35
C GLN A 852 2.89 0.30 -5.19
N THR A 853 1.98 -0.54 -5.68
CA THR A 853 0.69 -0.12 -6.21
C THR A 853 -0.34 -0.06 -5.09
N GLY A 854 0.10 0.37 -3.90
CA GLY A 854 -0.71 0.76 -2.77
C GLY A 854 -1.04 2.25 -2.86
N TRP A 855 -0.21 3.13 -2.29
CA TRP A 855 -0.45 4.58 -2.39
C TRP A 855 -0.17 5.13 -3.79
N THR A 856 0.75 4.53 -4.55
CA THR A 856 1.06 5.05 -5.91
C THR A 856 -0.10 4.75 -6.85
N GLY A 857 -0.96 3.80 -6.49
CA GLY A 857 -2.26 3.57 -7.12
C GLY A 857 -3.16 4.81 -7.15
N LEU A 858 -2.92 5.84 -6.32
CA LEU A 858 -3.61 7.14 -6.39
C LEU A 858 -3.52 7.78 -7.79
N ILE A 859 -2.53 7.42 -8.60
CA ILE A 859 -2.45 7.82 -10.01
C ILE A 859 -3.75 7.52 -10.77
N ALA A 860 -4.45 6.44 -10.42
CA ALA A 860 -5.73 6.09 -11.03
C ALA A 860 -6.79 7.20 -10.81
N LYS A 861 -6.81 7.80 -9.61
CA LYS A 861 -7.67 8.95 -9.28
C LYS A 861 -7.20 10.22 -9.99
N ILE A 862 -5.90 10.47 -10.04
CA ILE A 862 -5.32 11.66 -10.69
C ILE A 862 -5.64 11.70 -12.19
N LEU A 863 -5.58 10.55 -12.86
CA LEU A 863 -5.90 10.40 -14.29
C LEU A 863 -7.41 10.51 -14.60
N MET A 864 -8.29 10.50 -13.59
CA MET A 864 -9.72 10.65 -13.85
C MET A 864 -10.05 12.01 -14.50
N PRO A 865 -11.09 12.08 -15.35
CA PRO A 865 -11.51 13.34 -15.96
C PRO A 865 -11.92 14.40 -14.93
N ARG A 866 -11.64 15.67 -15.25
CA ARG A 866 -11.87 16.80 -14.34
C ARG A 866 -13.35 17.03 -14.00
N PHE A 867 -14.29 16.80 -14.93
CA PHE A 867 -15.72 16.94 -14.62
C PHE A 867 -16.17 15.95 -13.54
N SER A 868 -15.70 14.70 -13.62
CA SER A 868 -15.94 13.70 -12.57
C SER A 868 -15.26 14.08 -11.26
N ARG A 869 -14.01 14.60 -11.31
CA ARG A 869 -13.31 15.10 -10.11
C ARG A 869 -14.04 16.28 -9.46
N LYS A 870 -14.51 17.25 -10.26
CA LYS A 870 -15.21 18.44 -9.80
C LYS A 870 -16.58 18.08 -9.21
N ASN A 871 -17.37 17.23 -9.85
CA ASN A 871 -18.65 16.78 -9.29
C ASN A 871 -18.46 16.02 -7.97
N ILE A 872 -17.40 15.20 -7.86
CA ILE A 872 -17.06 14.52 -6.60
C ILE A 872 -16.66 15.55 -5.54
N ALA A 873 -15.83 16.54 -5.88
CA ALA A 873 -15.45 17.60 -4.94
C ALA A 873 -16.65 18.48 -4.52
N GLU A 874 -17.54 18.83 -5.46
CA GLU A 874 -18.77 19.58 -5.19
C GLU A 874 -19.71 18.78 -4.29
N SER A 875 -19.85 17.45 -4.50
CA SER A 875 -20.65 16.61 -3.61
C SER A 875 -20.15 16.64 -2.17
N GLU A 876 -18.86 16.90 -1.92
CA GLU A 876 -18.33 17.02 -0.55
C GLU A 876 -18.93 18.21 0.19
N THR A 877 -19.34 19.23 -0.55
CA THR A 877 -19.85 20.52 -0.06
C THR A 877 -21.35 20.65 -0.21
N GLU A 878 -21.96 19.98 -1.18
CA GLU A 878 -23.40 19.99 -1.42
C GLU A 878 -24.16 19.34 -0.26
N THR A 879 -25.18 20.05 0.24
CA THR A 879 -26.11 19.45 1.19
C THR A 879 -27.05 18.46 0.47
N PRO A 880 -27.45 17.35 1.12
CA PRO A 880 -28.37 16.38 0.55
C PRO A 880 -29.68 17.07 0.11
N LYS A 881 -30.12 16.79 -1.12
CA LYS A 881 -31.46 17.23 -1.58
C LYS A 881 -32.49 16.53 -0.68
N ASN A 882 -33.45 17.29 -0.15
CA ASN A 882 -34.50 16.78 0.74
C ASN A 882 -35.02 15.41 0.27
N VAL A 883 -34.60 14.35 0.94
CA VAL A 883 -35.24 13.05 0.83
C VAL A 883 -36.45 13.15 1.74
N GLU A 884 -37.63 13.33 1.16
CA GLU A 884 -38.88 13.14 1.90
C GLU A 884 -38.88 11.69 2.41
N PHE A 885 -38.69 11.51 3.71
CA PHE A 885 -38.82 10.23 4.41
C PHE A 885 -40.28 9.77 4.47
#